data_AF-A0A8H5NX95-F1
#
_entry.id   AF-A0A8H5NX95-F1
#
_cell.length_a   1.000
_cell.length_b   1.000
_cell.length_c   1.000
_cell.angle_alpha   90.00
_cell.angle_beta   90.00
_cell.angle_gamma   90.00
#
_symmetry.space_group_name_H-M   'P 1'
#
loop_
_entity.id
_entity.type
_entity.pdbx_description
1 polymer ?
#
loop_
_entity_poly.entity_id
_entity_poly.type
_entity_poly.pdbx_seq_one_letter_code
_entity_poly.pdbx_strand_id
1 'polypeptide(L)'
;MPRPTKKGICPDSPRTALQDQNIARLFHSYTSNISEWYDLSDSACSFGLEVQSIALDEPLLFCAVIALSSMHACKTSAPSFRKVAEFYHHRCVQFLIALDAGDELISRGVALAATCLLRSFEILDGDVDPNMHLRGAYSMASLHDVLSGIPKAGLLGAGFWNYLREDITFSLFEECPLKMNLESTPLTIQHSSDQDYLNSITLILGKIINMSFKQDTDGLQWDYIKDGLKGWRKSCPRHMKPYSRLQGDIVTSHLFPSIWFLQPCHAAILHYYLVAMTIVCIHTSPRSLEDLGGLHLPDLEAQSKEQFLEKFALEICGIAFTAKVSSVLVNAFGPIAFFTQPPQVGVVRPSAQEVKNWSLDSRNLEKAMRHMHRDGLVVVEDVVPHEDIDILNKKMIGDARTLQAWGDKGPFNYNKGNIQQDAPPVSEYFSPSIFTNPIATQITTAMMGPRPKWTFCSANSAMATLPGGTPQRQPVHSDADFAHPDHPFALVVNIPLVTTTPENGSTEIWLGTHHGFGLDAQEGAHGERASGRIREELLRQRQEISPPLQPIIKKGSIVVRDLRLWHAGMPNTTQQTRVMLAMIHFAPWFRNRMRLELGEDLKPILEGLEKEGKLGLDVPVDWASREAVLEGYLNRGFGNSYDFSQEA
;
A
#
# COMPACT_ATOMS: atom_id res chain seq x y z
N MET A 1 36.61 -33.48 27.28
CA MET A 1 35.43 -32.93 27.95
C MET A 1 34.77 -31.92 27.02
N PRO A 2 33.46 -32.01 26.74
CA PRO A 2 32.78 -30.97 25.98
C PRO A 2 32.65 -29.70 26.84
N ARG A 3 32.81 -28.53 26.23
CA ARG A 3 32.62 -27.22 26.88
C ARG A 3 31.16 -27.10 27.36
N PRO A 4 30.88 -26.50 28.52
CA PRO A 4 29.52 -26.26 28.95
C PRO A 4 28.85 -25.27 28.00
N THR A 5 27.79 -25.71 27.33
CA THR A 5 26.88 -24.83 26.59
C THR A 5 26.31 -23.78 27.54
N LYS A 6 26.18 -22.53 27.08
CA LYS A 6 25.56 -21.44 27.85
C LYS A 6 24.17 -21.92 28.31
N LYS A 7 23.97 -22.08 29.62
CA LYS A 7 22.66 -22.35 30.23
C LYS A 7 21.70 -21.23 29.77
N GLY A 8 20.65 -21.58 29.01
CA GLY A 8 19.61 -20.63 28.56
C GLY A 8 19.22 -20.67 27.08
N ILE A 9 19.88 -21.47 26.23
CA ILE A 9 19.62 -21.52 24.77
C ILE A 9 19.28 -22.95 24.33
N CYS A 10 18.22 -23.54 24.87
CA CYS A 10 17.73 -24.86 24.44
C CYS A 10 16.25 -24.74 24.02
N PRO A 11 15.97 -24.23 22.79
CA PRO A 11 14.60 -24.04 22.33
C PRO A 11 13.84 -25.38 22.17
N ASP A 12 14.58 -26.48 22.03
CA ASP A 12 14.02 -27.83 21.85
C ASP A 12 13.53 -28.46 23.17
N SER A 13 13.82 -27.83 24.32
CA SER A 13 13.36 -28.28 25.64
C SER A 13 12.83 -27.09 26.45
N PRO A 14 11.53 -26.74 26.30
CA PRO A 14 10.93 -25.57 26.95
C PRO A 14 11.15 -25.52 28.46
N ARG A 15 10.92 -26.63 29.17
CA ARG A 15 11.12 -26.72 30.63
C ARG A 15 12.57 -26.44 31.06
N THR A 16 13.55 -26.81 30.24
CA THR A 16 14.95 -26.52 30.49
C THR A 16 15.25 -25.05 30.23
N ALA A 17 14.72 -24.48 29.14
CA ALA A 17 14.88 -23.06 28.81
C ALA A 17 14.29 -22.14 29.89
N LEU A 18 13.16 -22.51 30.49
CA LEU A 18 12.49 -21.78 31.56
C LEU A 18 13.28 -21.74 32.89
N GLN A 19 14.37 -22.49 33.03
CA GLN A 19 15.29 -22.33 34.16
C GLN A 19 16.08 -21.01 34.08
N ASP A 20 16.21 -20.41 32.89
CA ASP A 20 16.73 -19.07 32.70
C ASP A 20 15.69 -18.02 33.12
N GLN A 21 16.06 -17.15 34.06
CA GLN A 21 15.17 -16.16 34.64
C GLN A 21 14.69 -15.09 33.64
N ASN A 22 15.46 -14.80 32.59
CA ASN A 22 15.01 -13.87 31.55
C ASN A 22 13.94 -14.53 30.68
N ILE A 23 14.13 -15.80 30.31
CA ILE A 23 13.15 -16.57 29.53
C ILE A 23 11.86 -16.77 30.34
N ALA A 24 11.97 -17.09 31.64
CA ALA A 24 10.82 -17.21 32.53
C ALA A 24 10.02 -15.90 32.64
N ARG A 25 10.70 -14.74 32.73
CA ARG A 25 10.03 -13.42 32.74
C ARG A 25 9.33 -13.12 31.43
N LEU A 26 9.92 -13.48 30.29
CA LEU A 26 9.31 -13.30 28.98
C LEU A 26 8.06 -14.19 28.83
N PHE A 27 8.15 -15.45 29.25
CA PHE A 27 7.01 -16.36 29.30
C PHE A 27 5.90 -15.80 30.21
N HIS A 28 6.24 -15.30 31.39
CA HIS A 28 5.28 -14.64 32.28
C HIS A 28 4.65 -13.38 31.65
N SER A 29 5.44 -12.56 30.96
CA SER A 29 4.93 -11.39 30.23
C SER A 29 3.90 -11.78 29.18
N TYR A 30 4.05 -12.92 28.51
CA TYR A 30 3.01 -13.45 27.64
C TYR A 30 1.72 -13.68 28.43
N THR A 31 1.84 -14.43 29.53
CA THR A 31 0.69 -14.89 30.32
C THR A 31 -0.12 -13.78 30.97
N SER A 32 0.54 -12.67 31.34
CA SER A 32 -0.10 -11.59 32.10
C SER A 32 -0.59 -10.45 31.22
N ASN A 33 -0.06 -10.28 30.02
CA ASN A 33 -0.31 -9.07 29.23
C ASN A 33 -0.65 -9.34 27.75
N ILE A 34 -0.02 -10.33 27.12
CA ILE A 34 -0.10 -10.51 25.65
C ILE A 34 -1.22 -11.48 25.28
N SER A 35 -1.45 -12.55 26.06
CA SER A 35 -2.50 -13.53 25.74
C SER A 35 -3.89 -12.91 25.68
N GLU A 36 -4.16 -11.89 26.50
CA GLU A 36 -5.43 -11.15 26.52
C GLU A 36 -5.78 -10.49 25.17
N TRP A 37 -4.78 -10.20 24.32
CA TRP A 37 -5.03 -9.64 22.98
C TRP A 37 -5.74 -10.65 22.08
N TYR A 38 -5.40 -11.93 22.24
CA TYR A 38 -5.93 -13.03 21.43
C TYR A 38 -7.26 -13.56 21.96
N ASP A 39 -7.47 -13.47 23.28
CA ASP A 39 -8.68 -13.99 23.95
C ASP A 39 -9.88 -13.02 23.87
N LEU A 40 -9.72 -11.85 23.24
CA LEU A 40 -10.77 -10.83 23.12
C LEU A 40 -12.10 -11.35 22.54
N SER A 41 -12.04 -12.39 21.70
CA SER A 41 -13.20 -13.04 21.08
C SER A 41 -13.35 -14.51 21.47
N ASP A 42 -12.72 -14.94 22.55
CA ASP A 42 -12.74 -16.32 22.99
C ASP A 42 -13.16 -16.40 24.45
N SER A 43 -14.36 -16.91 24.69
CA SER A 43 -14.89 -17.09 26.05
C SER A 43 -14.16 -18.19 26.84
N ALA A 44 -13.41 -19.07 26.17
CA ALA A 44 -12.60 -20.11 26.81
C ALA A 44 -11.16 -19.65 27.13
N CYS A 45 -10.77 -18.45 26.68
CA CYS A 45 -9.40 -17.92 26.82
C CYS A 45 -8.31 -18.92 26.38
N SER A 46 -8.46 -19.52 25.18
CA SER A 46 -7.59 -20.61 24.72
C SER A 46 -6.12 -20.17 24.59
N PHE A 47 -5.84 -18.91 24.22
CA PHE A 47 -4.45 -18.41 24.20
C PHE A 47 -3.93 -18.13 25.61
N GLY A 48 -4.78 -17.69 26.53
CA GLY A 48 -4.47 -17.50 27.93
C GLY A 48 -4.35 -18.78 28.76
N LEU A 49 -4.95 -19.89 28.34
CA LEU A 49 -4.98 -21.13 29.13
C LEU A 49 -4.30 -22.31 28.41
N GLU A 50 -4.72 -22.61 27.18
CA GLU A 50 -4.21 -23.77 26.45
C GLU A 50 -2.79 -23.55 25.91
N VAL A 51 -2.53 -22.41 25.24
CA VAL A 51 -1.21 -22.12 24.66
C VAL A 51 -0.11 -22.14 25.72
N GLN A 52 -0.39 -21.57 26.90
CA GLN A 52 0.57 -21.54 28.00
C GLN A 52 0.89 -22.95 28.50
N SER A 53 -0.13 -23.79 28.66
CA SER A 53 0.04 -25.18 29.10
C SER A 53 0.82 -25.99 28.07
N ILE A 54 0.43 -25.91 26.79
CA ILE A 54 1.06 -26.66 25.69
C ILE A 54 2.52 -26.19 25.49
N ALA A 55 2.79 -24.90 25.56
CA ALA A 55 4.13 -24.34 25.37
C ALA A 55 5.15 -24.78 26.45
N LEU A 56 4.71 -25.37 27.58
CA LEU A 56 5.64 -25.97 28.54
C LEU A 56 6.29 -27.26 28.02
N ASP A 57 5.66 -27.93 27.06
CA ASP A 57 6.09 -29.23 26.55
C ASP A 57 6.30 -29.24 25.02
N GLU A 58 5.71 -28.30 24.29
CA GLU A 58 5.77 -28.22 22.83
C GLU A 58 6.72 -27.09 22.34
N PRO A 59 7.89 -27.42 21.76
CA PRO A 59 8.88 -26.45 21.31
C PRO A 59 8.37 -25.42 20.31
N LEU A 60 7.44 -25.81 19.42
CA LEU A 60 6.89 -24.92 18.40
C LEU A 60 6.20 -23.70 19.04
N LEU A 61 5.22 -23.95 19.92
CA LEU A 61 4.51 -22.86 20.61
C LEU A 61 5.40 -22.11 21.60
N PHE A 62 6.31 -22.82 22.28
CA PHE A 62 7.26 -22.17 23.16
C PHE A 62 8.10 -21.11 22.43
N CYS A 63 8.65 -21.46 21.27
CA CYS A 63 9.43 -20.53 20.46
C CYS A 63 8.60 -19.33 20.02
N ALA A 64 7.35 -19.54 19.58
CA ALA A 64 6.44 -18.46 19.20
C ALA A 64 6.15 -17.49 20.35
N VAL A 65 5.82 -18.03 21.53
CA VAL A 65 5.55 -17.25 22.76
C VAL A 65 6.76 -16.41 23.16
N ILE A 66 7.95 -17.01 23.19
CA ILE A 66 9.17 -16.29 23.59
C ILE A 66 9.57 -15.26 22.53
N ALA A 67 9.44 -15.57 21.24
CA ALA A 67 9.75 -14.65 20.15
C ALA A 67 8.90 -13.36 20.28
N LEU A 68 7.58 -13.52 20.31
CA LEU A 68 6.65 -12.39 20.43
C LEU A 68 6.89 -11.58 21.71
N SER A 69 7.01 -12.26 22.86
CA SER A 69 7.24 -11.57 24.14
C SER A 69 8.55 -10.80 24.16
N SER A 70 9.60 -11.35 23.55
CA SER A 70 10.90 -10.70 23.43
C SER A 70 10.84 -9.49 22.52
N MET A 71 10.11 -9.56 21.40
CA MET A 71 9.94 -8.44 20.49
C MET A 71 9.09 -7.33 21.13
N HIS A 72 8.00 -7.70 21.80
CA HIS A 72 7.20 -6.75 22.58
C HIS A 72 8.04 -6.04 23.65
N ALA A 73 8.84 -6.79 24.43
CA ALA A 73 9.75 -6.21 25.40
C ALA A 73 10.82 -5.32 24.73
N CYS A 74 11.34 -5.72 23.58
CA CYS A 74 12.31 -4.94 22.78
C CYS A 74 11.75 -3.56 22.39
N LYS A 75 10.49 -3.51 21.95
CA LYS A 75 9.85 -2.28 21.47
C LYS A 75 9.33 -1.38 22.60
N THR A 76 9.09 -1.93 23.80
CA THR A 76 8.45 -1.19 24.90
C THR A 76 9.37 -0.84 26.05
N SER A 77 10.35 -1.69 26.39
CA SER A 77 11.09 -1.57 27.65
C SER A 77 12.60 -1.78 27.53
N ALA A 78 13.06 -2.74 26.72
CA ALA A 78 14.47 -3.12 26.69
C ALA A 78 14.92 -3.60 25.29
N PRO A 79 15.54 -2.73 24.48
CA PRO A 79 16.02 -3.06 23.12
C PRO A 79 17.01 -4.24 23.04
N SER A 80 17.64 -4.62 24.17
CA SER A 80 18.56 -5.75 24.26
C SER A 80 17.91 -7.11 23.93
N PHE A 81 16.57 -7.22 24.00
CA PHE A 81 15.86 -8.46 23.70
C PHE A 81 15.77 -8.78 22.21
N ARG A 82 16.15 -7.87 21.29
CA ARG A 82 16.06 -8.11 19.83
C ARG A 82 16.70 -9.43 19.38
N LYS A 83 17.91 -9.72 19.86
CA LYS A 83 18.64 -10.96 19.52
C LYS A 83 17.94 -12.23 20.01
N VAL A 84 17.26 -12.17 21.16
CA VAL A 84 16.49 -13.29 21.69
C VAL A 84 15.24 -13.50 20.84
N ALA A 85 14.57 -12.39 20.50
CA ALA A 85 13.38 -12.37 19.67
C ALA A 85 13.63 -13.01 18.30
N GLU A 86 14.68 -12.56 17.59
CA GLU A 86 15.09 -13.10 16.29
C GLU A 86 15.51 -14.57 16.35
N PHE A 87 16.20 -14.99 17.42
CA PHE A 87 16.63 -16.38 17.60
C PHE A 87 15.44 -17.34 17.73
N TYR A 88 14.49 -17.04 18.64
CA TYR A 88 13.32 -17.89 18.84
C TYR A 88 12.34 -17.81 17.66
N HIS A 89 12.24 -16.65 16.99
CA HIS A 89 11.51 -16.51 15.75
C HIS A 89 12.04 -17.48 14.68
N HIS A 90 13.35 -17.43 14.41
CA HIS A 90 13.98 -18.31 13.42
C HIS A 90 13.75 -19.80 13.73
N ARG A 91 13.85 -20.19 15.01
CA ARG A 91 13.62 -21.57 15.41
C ARG A 91 12.16 -22.00 15.25
N CYS A 92 11.21 -21.12 15.58
CA CYS A 92 9.79 -21.37 15.36
C CYS A 92 9.49 -21.61 13.87
N VAL A 93 10.07 -20.79 12.99
CA VAL A 93 9.91 -20.94 11.54
C VAL A 93 10.48 -22.27 11.04
N GLN A 94 11.63 -22.71 11.56
CA GLN A 94 12.20 -24.02 11.22
C GLN A 94 11.26 -25.17 11.61
N PHE A 95 10.61 -25.10 12.79
CA PHE A 95 9.63 -26.10 13.19
C PHE A 95 8.41 -26.11 12.27
N LEU A 96 7.87 -24.94 11.90
CA LEU A 96 6.74 -24.84 10.95
C LEU A 96 7.08 -25.42 9.58
N ILE A 97 8.29 -25.17 9.06
CA ILE A 97 8.74 -25.71 7.76
C ILE A 97 8.87 -27.24 7.80
N ALA A 98 9.17 -27.82 8.97
CA ALA A 98 9.36 -29.25 9.14
C ALA A 98 8.05 -30.03 9.32
N LEU A 99 6.89 -29.36 9.40
CA LEU A 99 5.59 -30.02 9.55
C LEU A 99 5.13 -30.67 8.24
N ASP A 100 4.64 -31.90 8.34
CA ASP A 100 3.94 -32.58 7.25
C ASP A 100 2.44 -32.26 7.27
N ALA A 101 1.76 -32.37 6.12
CA ALA A 101 0.34 -32.00 5.98
C ALA A 101 -0.63 -32.78 6.89
N GLY A 102 -0.21 -33.93 7.43
CA GLY A 102 -1.00 -34.78 8.34
C GLY A 102 -0.60 -34.66 9.82
N ASP A 103 0.24 -33.68 10.19
CA ASP A 103 0.76 -33.55 11.55
C ASP A 103 -0.36 -33.20 12.56
N GLU A 104 -0.31 -33.84 13.74
CA GLU A 104 -1.27 -33.62 14.83
C GLU A 104 -1.23 -32.16 15.35
N LEU A 105 -0.08 -31.49 15.26
CA LEU A 105 0.07 -30.09 15.64
C LEU A 105 -0.76 -29.15 14.76
N ILE A 106 -1.05 -29.54 13.51
CA ILE A 106 -1.94 -28.80 12.60
C ILE A 106 -3.39 -29.02 13.02
N SER A 107 -3.83 -30.28 13.16
CA SER A 107 -5.22 -30.60 13.48
C SER A 107 -5.65 -30.13 14.88
N ARG A 108 -4.72 -30.02 15.83
CA ARG A 108 -4.94 -29.46 17.17
C ARG A 108 -4.88 -27.92 17.24
N GLY A 109 -4.54 -27.25 16.14
CA GLY A 109 -4.44 -25.79 16.09
C GLY A 109 -3.18 -25.19 16.70
N VAL A 110 -2.20 -26.01 17.13
CA VAL A 110 -0.91 -25.57 17.68
C VAL A 110 -0.13 -24.78 16.63
N ALA A 111 -0.04 -25.29 15.40
CA ALA A 111 0.67 -24.64 14.31
C ALA A 111 0.01 -23.31 13.90
N LEU A 112 -1.32 -23.27 13.87
CA LEU A 112 -2.07 -22.04 13.59
C LEU A 112 -1.84 -20.98 14.68
N ALA A 113 -1.94 -21.36 15.95
CA ALA A 113 -1.68 -20.46 17.08
C ALA A 113 -0.24 -19.91 17.07
N ALA A 114 0.76 -20.78 16.81
CA ALA A 114 2.15 -20.35 16.65
C ALA A 114 2.29 -19.33 15.52
N THR A 115 1.58 -19.53 14.41
CA THR A 115 1.63 -18.63 13.26
C THR A 115 1.00 -17.26 13.55
N CYS A 116 -0.13 -17.19 14.26
CA CYS A 116 -0.70 -15.91 14.74
C CYS A 116 0.29 -15.14 15.63
N LEU A 117 0.97 -15.82 16.54
CA LEU A 117 1.98 -15.20 17.40
C LEU A 117 3.19 -14.66 16.60
N LEU A 118 3.69 -15.43 15.62
CA LEU A 118 4.79 -14.97 14.75
C LEU A 118 4.37 -13.78 13.89
N ARG A 119 3.14 -13.74 13.41
CA ARG A 119 2.66 -12.61 12.64
C ARG A 119 2.62 -11.33 13.47
N SER A 120 2.15 -11.43 14.71
CA SER A 120 2.19 -10.30 15.65
C SER A 120 3.63 -9.86 15.95
N PHE A 121 4.59 -10.80 15.98
CA PHE A 121 6.01 -10.47 16.07
C PHE A 121 6.48 -9.64 14.87
N GLU A 122 6.13 -10.05 13.64
CA GLU A 122 6.52 -9.35 12.41
C GLU A 122 5.96 -7.92 12.36
N ILE A 123 4.70 -7.76 12.76
CA ILE A 123 4.04 -6.45 12.87
C ILE A 123 4.80 -5.53 13.84
N LEU A 124 5.27 -6.06 14.98
CA LEU A 124 6.03 -5.28 15.95
C LEU A 124 7.46 -4.97 15.48
N ASP A 125 8.09 -5.86 14.70
CA ASP A 125 9.46 -5.66 14.22
C ASP A 125 9.55 -4.52 13.18
N GLY A 126 8.59 -4.43 12.26
CA GLY A 126 8.46 -3.33 11.30
C GLY A 126 9.46 -3.32 10.14
N ASP A 127 10.41 -4.27 10.10
CA ASP A 127 11.45 -4.40 9.05
C ASP A 127 11.10 -5.45 7.97
N VAL A 128 10.06 -6.27 8.17
CA VAL A 128 9.68 -7.38 7.29
C VAL A 128 8.22 -7.23 6.88
N ASP A 129 7.90 -7.49 5.61
CA ASP A 129 6.53 -7.59 5.12
C ASP A 129 5.74 -8.58 6.02
N PRO A 130 4.75 -8.12 6.81
CA PRO A 130 4.01 -8.97 7.75
C PRO A 130 3.19 -10.07 7.05
N ASN A 131 3.24 -10.15 5.72
CA ASN A 131 2.55 -11.14 4.90
C ASN A 131 3.26 -12.48 4.71
N MET A 132 4.52 -12.65 5.14
CA MET A 132 5.28 -13.89 4.91
C MET A 132 4.56 -15.12 5.48
N HIS A 133 4.09 -15.05 6.73
CA HIS A 133 3.46 -16.18 7.41
C HIS A 133 1.95 -16.28 7.20
N LEU A 134 1.29 -15.21 6.73
CA LEU A 134 -0.14 -15.20 6.39
C LEU A 134 -0.51 -16.26 5.35
N ARG A 135 0.30 -16.51 4.31
CA ARG A 135 -0.01 -17.58 3.32
C ARG A 135 0.08 -18.97 3.93
N GLY A 136 1.05 -19.20 4.83
CA GLY A 136 1.18 -20.47 5.56
C GLY A 136 -0.01 -20.71 6.48
N ALA A 137 -0.40 -19.69 7.26
CA ALA A 137 -1.59 -19.74 8.09
C ALA A 137 -2.87 -19.90 7.27
N TYR A 138 -3.01 -19.25 6.11
CA TYR A 138 -4.14 -19.48 5.21
C TYR A 138 -4.22 -20.96 4.81
N SER A 139 -3.13 -21.58 4.38
CA SER A 139 -3.12 -23.00 4.03
C SER A 139 -3.59 -23.87 5.21
N MET A 140 -3.16 -23.56 6.43
CA MET A 140 -3.55 -24.30 7.65
C MET A 140 -5.00 -24.05 8.07
N ALA A 141 -5.47 -22.80 7.95
CA ALA A 141 -6.85 -22.41 8.21
C ALA A 141 -7.81 -22.95 7.14
N SER A 142 -7.35 -23.06 5.88
CA SER A 142 -8.08 -23.64 4.75
C SER A 142 -8.06 -25.16 4.73
N LEU A 143 -7.14 -25.80 5.47
CA LEU A 143 -7.05 -27.27 5.57
C LEU A 143 -8.17 -27.87 6.42
N HIS A 144 -9.01 -27.04 7.03
CA HIS A 144 -10.25 -27.47 7.64
C HIS A 144 -11.41 -27.09 6.72
N ASP A 145 -12.39 -27.98 6.61
CA ASP A 145 -13.68 -27.81 5.92
C ASP A 145 -14.50 -26.67 6.58
N VAL A 146 -14.03 -25.42 6.45
CA VAL A 146 -14.37 -24.31 7.35
C VAL A 146 -15.84 -23.88 7.26
N LEU A 147 -16.64 -24.33 6.29
CA LEU A 147 -17.99 -23.77 6.09
C LEU A 147 -19.14 -24.79 6.03
N SER A 148 -18.91 -26.07 6.33
CA SER A 148 -20.00 -27.00 6.66
C SER A 148 -20.42 -26.95 8.15
N GLY A 149 -19.61 -26.30 9.01
CA GLY A 149 -19.96 -26.02 10.41
C GLY A 149 -18.83 -25.29 11.14
N ILE A 150 -19.05 -24.01 11.45
CA ILE A 150 -18.14 -23.11 12.19
C ILE A 150 -17.40 -23.86 13.33
N PRO A 151 -16.06 -23.78 13.45
CA PRO A 151 -15.32 -24.47 14.50
C PRO A 151 -15.82 -24.05 15.89
N LYS A 152 -16.40 -24.98 16.65
CA LYS A 152 -17.19 -24.64 17.85
C LYS A 152 -16.40 -24.51 19.15
N ALA A 153 -15.15 -24.98 19.24
CA ALA A 153 -14.38 -24.89 20.48
C ALA A 153 -12.88 -25.19 20.30
N GLY A 154 -12.07 -24.68 21.24
CA GLY A 154 -10.65 -25.02 21.41
C GLY A 154 -9.68 -24.15 20.60
N LEU A 155 -8.39 -24.43 20.76
CA LEU A 155 -7.31 -23.62 20.21
C LEU A 155 -7.39 -23.37 18.70
N LEU A 156 -7.85 -24.35 17.92
CA LEU A 156 -8.00 -24.18 16.47
C LEU A 156 -9.05 -23.10 16.12
N GLY A 157 -10.19 -23.09 16.81
CA GLY A 157 -11.23 -22.08 16.62
C GLY A 157 -10.75 -20.69 17.06
N ALA A 158 -10.08 -20.60 18.21
CA ALA A 158 -9.49 -19.36 18.68
C ALA A 158 -8.42 -18.83 17.70
N GLY A 159 -7.59 -19.72 17.14
CA GLY A 159 -6.59 -19.38 16.12
C GLY A 159 -7.22 -18.85 14.83
N PHE A 160 -8.32 -19.47 14.36
CA PHE A 160 -9.07 -19.01 13.19
C PHE A 160 -9.57 -17.57 13.36
N TRP A 161 -10.21 -17.26 14.49
CA TRP A 161 -10.77 -15.94 14.73
C TRP A 161 -9.68 -14.87 14.83
N ASN A 162 -8.55 -15.19 15.45
CA ASN A 162 -7.41 -14.28 15.51
C ASN A 162 -6.81 -14.05 14.12
N TYR A 163 -6.59 -15.11 13.34
CA TYR A 163 -6.11 -15.00 11.97
C TYR A 163 -7.00 -14.11 11.10
N LEU A 164 -8.33 -14.31 11.15
CA LEU A 164 -9.29 -13.50 10.39
C LEU A 164 -9.23 -12.02 10.79
N ARG A 165 -9.16 -11.69 12.08
CA ARG A 165 -9.07 -10.29 12.55
C ARG A 165 -7.79 -9.60 12.12
N GLU A 166 -6.69 -10.33 12.19
CA GLU A 166 -5.43 -9.81 11.70
C GLU A 166 -5.50 -9.65 10.16
N ASP A 167 -6.11 -10.58 9.39
CA ASP A 167 -6.32 -10.45 7.93
C ASP A 167 -7.19 -9.22 7.60
N ILE A 168 -8.24 -8.95 8.39
CA ILE A 168 -9.03 -7.71 8.33
C ILE A 168 -8.15 -6.49 8.57
N THR A 169 -7.32 -6.50 9.62
CA THR A 169 -6.41 -5.38 9.94
C THR A 169 -5.48 -5.07 8.78
N PHE A 170 -4.91 -6.11 8.17
CA PHE A 170 -4.06 -5.97 6.99
C PHE A 170 -4.83 -5.44 5.77
N SER A 171 -6.01 -5.99 5.51
CA SER A 171 -6.87 -5.60 4.39
C SER A 171 -7.33 -4.15 4.48
N LEU A 172 -7.61 -3.67 5.70
CA LEU A 172 -7.90 -2.26 5.97
C LEU A 172 -6.68 -1.37 5.76
N PHE A 173 -5.49 -1.83 6.15
CA PHE A 173 -4.25 -1.06 6.03
C PHE A 173 -3.76 -0.94 4.58
N GLU A 174 -3.87 -2.01 3.80
CA GLU A 174 -3.43 -2.07 2.39
C GLU A 174 -4.57 -1.83 1.39
N GLU A 175 -5.78 -1.57 1.87
CA GLU A 175 -7.00 -1.36 1.06
C GLU A 175 -7.20 -2.45 -0.01
N CYS A 176 -7.15 -3.70 0.42
CA CYS A 176 -7.29 -4.86 -0.45
C CYS A 176 -8.30 -5.88 0.07
N PRO A 177 -8.78 -6.82 -0.77
CA PRO A 177 -9.58 -7.93 -0.28
C PRO A 177 -8.82 -8.77 0.76
N LEU A 178 -9.58 -9.47 1.60
CA LEU A 178 -9.04 -10.48 2.50
C LEU A 178 -8.40 -11.60 1.70
N LYS A 179 -7.38 -12.24 2.28
CA LYS A 179 -6.86 -13.50 1.74
C LYS A 179 -7.86 -14.63 1.97
N MET A 180 -8.64 -14.54 3.05
CA MET A 180 -9.73 -15.47 3.32
C MET A 180 -10.91 -15.24 2.38
N ASN A 181 -11.34 -16.33 1.71
CA ASN A 181 -12.62 -16.35 1.02
C ASN A 181 -13.74 -16.63 2.04
N LEU A 182 -14.65 -15.66 2.20
CA LEU A 182 -15.80 -15.74 3.11
C LEU A 182 -17.14 -15.88 2.38
N GLU A 183 -17.14 -16.11 1.05
CA GLU A 183 -18.36 -16.11 0.23
C GLU A 183 -19.41 -17.14 0.69
N SER A 184 -18.97 -18.35 1.03
CA SER A 184 -19.85 -19.43 1.50
C SER A 184 -20.14 -19.40 3.01
N THR A 185 -19.64 -18.39 3.74
CA THR A 185 -19.85 -18.29 5.19
C THR A 185 -21.22 -17.74 5.53
N PRO A 186 -21.96 -18.25 6.53
CA PRO A 186 -23.19 -17.60 6.97
C PRO A 186 -22.87 -16.19 7.54
N LEU A 187 -23.78 -15.23 7.34
CA LEU A 187 -23.62 -13.88 7.92
C LEU A 187 -23.75 -13.85 9.45
N THR A 188 -24.43 -14.86 10.01
CA THR A 188 -24.70 -14.96 11.44
C THR A 188 -24.28 -16.33 11.95
N ILE A 189 -23.70 -16.33 13.15
CA ILE A 189 -23.38 -17.55 13.91
C ILE A 189 -24.32 -17.64 15.11
N GLN A 190 -24.44 -18.83 15.68
CA GLN A 190 -25.20 -19.01 16.92
C GLN A 190 -24.47 -18.32 18.09
N HIS A 191 -25.15 -17.42 18.81
CA HIS A 191 -24.59 -16.73 19.95
C HIS A 191 -24.84 -17.48 21.25
N SER A 192 -23.77 -17.98 21.87
CA SER A 192 -23.79 -18.63 23.19
C SER A 192 -23.03 -17.80 24.25
N SER A 193 -22.12 -16.93 23.81
CA SER A 193 -21.41 -15.96 24.63
C SER A 193 -21.42 -14.55 24.01
N ASP A 194 -20.98 -13.55 24.78
CA ASP A 194 -20.82 -12.19 24.27
C ASP A 194 -19.73 -12.11 23.18
N GLN A 195 -18.71 -12.97 23.25
CA GLN A 195 -17.63 -13.08 22.28
C GLN A 195 -18.13 -13.57 20.90
N ASP A 196 -19.19 -14.36 20.85
CA ASP A 196 -19.78 -14.81 19.57
C ASP A 196 -20.36 -13.63 18.77
N TYR A 197 -20.79 -12.55 19.44
CA TYR A 197 -21.21 -11.33 18.75
C TYR A 197 -20.00 -10.63 18.12
N LEU A 198 -18.82 -10.65 18.76
CA LEU A 198 -17.58 -10.15 18.17
C LEU A 198 -17.19 -10.96 16.93
N ASN A 199 -17.26 -12.29 17.03
CA ASN A 199 -17.00 -13.20 15.91
C ASN A 199 -17.99 -12.96 14.75
N SER A 200 -19.26 -12.70 15.05
CA SER A 200 -20.27 -12.37 14.03
C SER A 200 -19.96 -11.09 13.27
N ILE A 201 -19.68 -9.98 13.97
CA ILE A 201 -19.38 -8.72 13.29
C ILE A 201 -18.05 -8.79 12.56
N THR A 202 -17.11 -9.61 13.02
CA THR A 202 -15.85 -9.90 12.31
C THR A 202 -16.14 -10.52 10.93
N LEU A 203 -17.04 -11.50 10.84
CA LEU A 203 -17.45 -12.09 9.54
C LEU A 203 -18.14 -11.09 8.63
N ILE A 204 -19.08 -10.30 9.17
CA ILE A 204 -19.81 -9.29 8.41
C ILE A 204 -18.83 -8.26 7.85
N LEU A 205 -17.90 -7.76 8.68
CA LEU A 205 -16.86 -6.82 8.26
C LEU A 205 -15.94 -7.42 7.19
N GLY A 206 -15.47 -8.66 7.36
CA GLY A 206 -14.64 -9.32 6.36
C GLY A 206 -15.33 -9.45 4.99
N LYS A 207 -16.64 -9.73 4.97
CA LYS A 207 -17.43 -9.75 3.75
C LYS A 207 -17.58 -8.37 3.12
N ILE A 208 -17.86 -7.34 3.92
CA ILE A 208 -17.93 -5.95 3.47
C ILE A 208 -16.61 -5.55 2.81
N ILE A 209 -15.47 -5.84 3.43
CA ILE A 209 -14.14 -5.54 2.89
C ILE A 209 -13.91 -6.25 1.55
N ASN A 210 -14.21 -7.55 1.47
CA ASN A 210 -14.10 -8.32 0.23
C ASN A 210 -14.97 -7.73 -0.89
N MET A 211 -16.20 -7.32 -0.58
CA MET A 211 -17.10 -6.69 -1.56
C MET A 211 -16.62 -5.31 -2.01
N SER A 212 -16.06 -4.51 -1.10
CA SER A 212 -15.53 -3.18 -1.40
C SER A 212 -14.32 -3.23 -2.33
N PHE A 213 -13.36 -4.11 -2.06
CA PHE A 213 -12.08 -4.09 -2.77
C PHE A 213 -11.99 -5.05 -3.97
N LYS A 214 -12.99 -5.91 -4.21
CA LYS A 214 -13.04 -6.77 -5.41
C LYS A 214 -13.62 -6.10 -6.67
N GLN A 215 -14.16 -4.88 -6.57
CA GLN A 215 -14.70 -4.06 -7.68
C GLN A 215 -15.79 -4.68 -8.60
N ASP A 216 -16.29 -5.89 -8.35
CA ASP A 216 -17.31 -6.60 -9.16
C ASP A 216 -18.69 -6.73 -8.47
N THR A 217 -18.99 -5.90 -7.47
CA THR A 217 -20.14 -6.13 -6.58
C THR A 217 -21.41 -5.40 -7.03
N ASP A 218 -22.47 -6.15 -7.36
CA ASP A 218 -23.81 -5.63 -7.70
C ASP A 218 -24.52 -4.95 -6.51
N GLY A 219 -25.37 -3.96 -6.79
CA GLY A 219 -26.12 -3.17 -5.80
C GLY A 219 -27.02 -4.01 -4.90
N LEU A 220 -27.56 -5.13 -5.40
CA LEU A 220 -28.39 -6.05 -4.62
C LEU A 220 -27.61 -6.72 -3.46
N GLN A 221 -26.33 -7.01 -3.67
CA GLN A 221 -25.49 -7.59 -2.60
C GLN A 221 -25.20 -6.57 -1.50
N TRP A 222 -25.03 -5.30 -1.87
CA TRP A 222 -24.89 -4.20 -0.91
C TRP A 222 -26.13 -4.03 -0.05
N ASP A 223 -27.33 -4.11 -0.63
CA ASP A 223 -28.58 -4.03 0.12
C ASP A 223 -28.74 -5.20 1.10
N TYR A 224 -28.44 -6.42 0.65
CA TYR A 224 -28.48 -7.61 1.51
C TYR A 224 -27.56 -7.49 2.73
N ILE A 225 -26.32 -7.03 2.53
CA ILE A 225 -25.37 -6.83 3.63
C ILE A 225 -25.79 -5.69 4.55
N LYS A 226 -26.29 -4.57 4.01
CA LYS A 226 -26.82 -3.46 4.81
C LYS A 226 -27.95 -3.93 5.71
N ASP A 227 -28.90 -4.67 5.17
CA ASP A 227 -30.03 -5.21 5.95
C ASP A 227 -29.58 -6.27 6.97
N GLY A 228 -28.61 -7.11 6.60
CA GLY A 228 -27.96 -8.04 7.52
C GLY A 228 -27.29 -7.31 8.70
N LEU A 229 -26.58 -6.22 8.44
CA LEU A 229 -25.92 -5.40 9.45
C LEU A 229 -26.94 -4.69 10.37
N LYS A 230 -28.05 -4.15 9.80
CA LYS A 230 -29.19 -3.61 10.58
C LYS A 230 -29.79 -4.67 11.50
N GLY A 231 -30.10 -5.84 10.94
CA GLY A 231 -30.70 -6.96 11.67
C GLY A 231 -29.80 -7.43 12.80
N TRP A 232 -28.50 -7.62 12.52
CA TRP A 232 -27.51 -8.00 13.50
C TRP A 232 -27.42 -6.97 14.63
N ARG A 233 -27.33 -5.66 14.34
CA ARG A 233 -27.25 -4.62 15.37
C ARG A 233 -28.48 -4.59 16.27
N LYS A 234 -29.68 -4.79 15.72
CA LYS A 234 -30.93 -4.86 16.49
C LYS A 234 -30.98 -6.08 17.40
N SER A 235 -30.30 -7.17 17.03
CA SER A 235 -30.23 -8.40 17.82
C SER A 235 -29.24 -8.35 19.00
N CYS A 236 -28.33 -7.35 19.04
CA CYS A 236 -27.37 -7.21 20.14
C CYS A 236 -28.08 -6.98 21.49
N PRO A 237 -27.74 -7.76 22.54
CA PRO A 237 -28.26 -7.57 23.88
C PRO A 237 -28.00 -6.16 24.46
N ARG A 238 -28.88 -5.71 25.36
CA ARG A 238 -28.81 -4.38 25.96
C ARG A 238 -27.54 -4.16 26.80
N HIS A 239 -27.02 -5.20 27.47
CA HIS A 239 -25.83 -5.10 28.32
C HIS A 239 -24.54 -4.85 27.54
N MET A 240 -24.53 -5.07 26.23
CA MET A 240 -23.38 -4.77 25.36
C MET A 240 -23.27 -3.29 24.99
N LYS A 241 -24.32 -2.50 25.28
CA LYS A 241 -24.29 -1.06 25.03
C LYS A 241 -23.39 -0.36 26.05
N PRO A 242 -22.81 0.81 25.71
CA PRO A 242 -22.08 1.59 26.69
C PRO A 242 -22.95 1.87 27.93
N TYR A 243 -22.40 1.69 29.13
CA TYR A 243 -23.10 2.02 30.37
C TYR A 243 -22.90 3.49 30.78
N SER A 244 -21.91 4.17 30.21
CA SER A 244 -21.65 5.59 30.42
C SER A 244 -21.01 6.22 29.18
N ARG A 245 -21.41 7.45 28.88
CA ARG A 245 -20.92 8.24 27.75
C ARG A 245 -20.78 9.71 28.14
N LEU A 246 -19.67 10.33 27.75
CA LEU A 246 -19.43 11.76 27.81
C LEU A 246 -18.93 12.24 26.44
N GLN A 247 -19.55 13.30 25.91
CA GLN A 247 -19.15 13.86 24.62
C GLN A 247 -17.77 14.53 24.74
N GLY A 248 -16.93 14.41 23.71
CA GLY A 248 -15.69 15.18 23.62
C GLY A 248 -16.00 16.67 23.47
N ASP A 249 -15.26 17.52 24.17
CA ASP A 249 -15.37 18.98 24.08
C ASP A 249 -13.96 19.58 24.06
N ILE A 250 -13.66 20.34 23.01
CA ILE A 250 -12.39 21.05 22.79
C ILE A 250 -12.08 21.99 23.97
N VAL A 251 -13.12 22.54 24.62
CA VAL A 251 -12.99 23.42 25.78
C VAL A 251 -12.50 22.66 27.03
N THR A 252 -12.78 21.36 27.12
CA THR A 252 -12.40 20.50 28.27
C THR A 252 -11.09 19.74 28.06
N SER A 253 -10.35 20.01 26.98
CA SER A 253 -9.10 19.31 26.58
C SER A 253 -9.25 17.84 26.17
N HIS A 254 -10.48 17.31 26.06
CA HIS A 254 -10.74 15.95 25.64
C HIS A 254 -11.27 15.93 24.19
N LEU A 255 -10.39 15.65 23.23
CA LEU A 255 -10.69 15.60 21.79
C LEU A 255 -11.67 14.47 21.41
N PHE A 256 -11.68 13.37 22.16
CA PHE A 256 -12.49 12.18 21.87
C PHE A 256 -13.61 11.98 22.91
N PRO A 257 -14.75 11.39 22.53
CA PRO A 257 -15.77 11.01 23.50
C PRO A 257 -15.25 9.95 24.48
N SER A 258 -15.69 10.01 25.74
CA SER A 258 -15.42 8.97 26.72
C SER A 258 -16.57 7.96 26.75
N ILE A 259 -16.30 6.70 26.44
CA ILE A 259 -17.30 5.64 26.24
C ILE A 259 -16.91 4.40 27.03
N TRP A 260 -17.76 4.03 28.00
CA TRP A 260 -17.46 2.96 28.94
C TRP A 260 -18.32 1.71 28.70
N PHE A 261 -17.67 0.54 28.65
CA PHE A 261 -18.29 -0.76 28.37
C PHE A 261 -18.09 -1.76 29.50
N LEU A 262 -19.04 -2.68 29.67
CA LEU A 262 -18.95 -3.73 30.70
C LEU A 262 -17.77 -4.68 30.46
N GLN A 263 -17.46 -5.00 29.21
CA GLN A 263 -16.36 -5.91 28.85
C GLN A 263 -15.55 -5.40 27.65
N PRO A 264 -14.25 -5.76 27.55
CA PRO A 264 -13.42 -5.44 26.40
C PRO A 264 -14.00 -5.88 25.05
N CYS A 265 -14.64 -7.06 25.00
CA CYS A 265 -15.25 -7.56 23.76
C CYS A 265 -16.41 -6.67 23.29
N HIS A 266 -17.16 -6.01 24.18
CA HIS A 266 -18.23 -5.08 23.80
C HIS A 266 -17.68 -3.83 23.10
N ALA A 267 -16.53 -3.32 23.56
CA ALA A 267 -15.83 -2.22 22.90
C ALA A 267 -15.35 -2.63 21.49
N ALA A 268 -14.74 -3.82 21.37
CA ALA A 268 -14.29 -4.35 20.09
C ALA A 268 -15.42 -4.62 19.10
N ILE A 269 -16.57 -5.11 19.59
CA ILE A 269 -17.81 -5.28 18.81
C ILE A 269 -18.19 -3.94 18.16
N LEU A 270 -18.17 -2.85 18.93
CA LEU A 270 -18.52 -1.54 18.40
C LEU A 270 -17.45 -0.99 17.45
N HIS A 271 -16.16 -1.22 17.69
CA HIS A 271 -15.11 -0.86 16.72
C HIS A 271 -15.40 -1.45 15.34
N TYR A 272 -15.61 -2.76 15.25
CA TYR A 272 -15.82 -3.42 13.95
C TYR A 272 -17.16 -3.05 13.32
N TYR A 273 -18.19 -2.82 14.14
CA TYR A 273 -19.44 -2.27 13.65
C TYR A 273 -19.25 -0.89 13.01
N LEU A 274 -18.52 0.01 13.67
CA LEU A 274 -18.25 1.35 13.15
C LEU A 274 -17.41 1.32 11.88
N VAL A 275 -16.40 0.43 11.78
CA VAL A 275 -15.64 0.26 10.52
C VAL A 275 -16.53 -0.27 9.40
N ALA A 276 -17.38 -1.26 9.67
CA ALA A 276 -18.35 -1.76 8.69
C ALA A 276 -19.28 -0.63 8.21
N MET A 277 -19.75 0.20 9.14
CA MET A 277 -20.56 1.38 8.85
C MET A 277 -19.83 2.42 8.01
N THR A 278 -18.55 2.67 8.29
CA THR A 278 -17.71 3.56 7.51
C THR A 278 -17.61 3.09 6.07
N ILE A 279 -17.27 1.82 5.84
CA ILE A 279 -17.12 1.28 4.49
C ILE A 279 -18.46 1.36 3.74
N VAL A 280 -19.57 1.00 4.40
CA VAL A 280 -20.91 1.15 3.82
C VAL A 280 -21.22 2.61 3.49
N CYS A 281 -20.89 3.54 4.37
CA CYS A 281 -21.08 4.99 4.16
C CYS A 281 -20.25 5.49 2.97
N ILE A 282 -19.00 5.05 2.83
CA ILE A 282 -18.12 5.36 1.69
C ILE A 282 -18.74 4.92 0.36
N HIS A 283 -19.41 3.76 0.32
CA HIS A 283 -20.00 3.21 -0.91
C HIS A 283 -21.46 3.64 -1.13
N THR A 284 -22.09 4.31 -0.16
CA THR A 284 -23.47 4.79 -0.29
C THR A 284 -23.52 6.10 -1.07
N SER A 285 -24.47 6.20 -2.01
CA SER A 285 -24.74 7.43 -2.77
C SER A 285 -25.27 8.54 -1.86
N PRO A 286 -24.89 9.82 -2.08
CA PRO A 286 -25.38 10.95 -1.29
C PRO A 286 -26.91 11.06 -1.22
N ARG A 287 -27.64 10.55 -2.24
CA ARG A 287 -29.12 10.58 -2.28
C ARG A 287 -29.78 9.53 -1.38
N SER A 288 -29.01 8.57 -0.86
CA SER A 288 -29.47 7.46 -0.02
C SER A 288 -28.93 7.55 1.41
N LEU A 289 -28.46 8.72 1.84
CA LEU A 289 -27.95 8.95 3.20
C LEU A 289 -29.04 8.70 4.27
N GLU A 290 -30.31 8.92 3.95
CA GLU A 290 -31.44 8.62 4.85
C GLU A 290 -31.53 7.13 5.22
N ASP A 291 -31.13 6.23 4.31
CA ASP A 291 -31.13 4.77 4.54
C ASP A 291 -30.09 4.34 5.58
N LEU A 292 -29.07 5.18 5.80
CA LEU A 292 -28.07 4.99 6.84
C LEU A 292 -28.58 5.36 8.24
N GLY A 293 -29.64 6.19 8.36
CA GLY A 293 -30.23 6.57 9.64
C GLY A 293 -30.72 5.37 10.46
N GLY A 294 -31.16 4.29 9.81
CA GLY A 294 -31.52 3.02 10.46
C GLY A 294 -30.34 2.11 10.86
N LEU A 295 -29.12 2.48 10.46
CA LEU A 295 -27.86 1.78 10.72
C LEU A 295 -26.96 2.51 11.74
N HIS A 296 -27.31 3.71 12.20
CA HIS A 296 -26.44 4.47 13.10
C HIS A 296 -26.78 4.32 14.59
N LEU A 297 -25.85 4.72 15.45
CA LEU A 297 -26.13 4.92 16.87
C LEU A 297 -27.17 6.05 16.98
N PRO A 298 -28.25 5.90 17.77
CA PRO A 298 -29.33 6.89 17.87
C PRO A 298 -28.88 8.31 18.19
N ASP A 299 -27.70 8.49 18.78
CA ASP A 299 -27.18 9.79 19.22
C ASP A 299 -26.19 10.43 18.22
N LEU A 300 -25.99 9.84 17.02
CA LEU A 300 -25.07 10.36 15.99
C LEU A 300 -25.85 10.96 14.82
N GLU A 301 -26.55 12.07 15.03
CA GLU A 301 -27.25 12.79 13.96
C GLU A 301 -26.25 13.56 13.08
N ALA A 302 -26.19 13.30 11.77
CA ALA A 302 -25.33 14.03 10.84
C ALA A 302 -26.09 14.38 9.55
N GLN A 303 -25.69 15.47 8.90
CA GLN A 303 -26.35 16.01 7.71
C GLN A 303 -25.55 15.75 6.42
N SER A 304 -24.30 15.32 6.53
CA SER A 304 -23.45 14.96 5.40
C SER A 304 -22.68 13.66 5.63
N LYS A 305 -22.19 13.06 4.55
CA LYS A 305 -21.37 11.85 4.56
C LYS A 305 -20.08 12.06 5.36
N GLU A 306 -19.44 13.21 5.17
CA GLU A 306 -18.18 13.60 5.81
C GLU A 306 -18.37 13.69 7.33
N GLN A 307 -19.47 14.28 7.77
CA GLN A 307 -19.82 14.35 9.20
C GLN A 307 -20.07 12.96 9.81
N PHE A 308 -20.66 12.02 9.05
CA PHE A 308 -20.81 10.64 9.51
C PHE A 308 -19.45 9.96 9.68
N LEU A 309 -18.58 10.06 8.67
CA LEU A 309 -17.23 9.47 8.71
C LEU A 309 -16.39 10.05 9.85
N GLU A 310 -16.43 11.37 10.04
CA GLU A 310 -15.75 12.05 11.16
C GLU A 310 -16.27 11.53 12.50
N LYS A 311 -17.60 11.42 12.67
CA LYS A 311 -18.19 10.87 13.89
C LYS A 311 -17.79 9.43 14.15
N PHE A 312 -17.75 8.56 13.14
CA PHE A 312 -17.28 7.18 13.33
C PHE A 312 -15.81 7.14 13.74
N ALA A 313 -14.96 7.97 13.12
CA ALA A 313 -13.55 8.06 13.47
C ALA A 313 -13.36 8.52 14.93
N LEU A 314 -14.08 9.56 15.36
CA LEU A 314 -14.06 10.06 16.74
C LEU A 314 -14.56 9.01 17.74
N GLU A 315 -15.64 8.30 17.42
CA GLU A 315 -16.17 7.21 18.25
C GLU A 315 -15.18 6.06 18.38
N ILE A 316 -14.55 5.62 17.29
CA ILE A 316 -13.53 4.56 17.32
C ILE A 316 -12.36 4.98 18.21
N CYS A 317 -11.87 6.22 18.06
CA CYS A 317 -10.81 6.74 18.93
C CYS A 317 -11.28 6.83 20.40
N GLY A 318 -12.50 7.29 20.64
CA GLY A 318 -13.09 7.38 21.97
C GLY A 318 -13.17 6.02 22.67
N ILE A 319 -13.70 5.00 21.99
CA ILE A 319 -13.79 3.62 22.50
C ILE A 319 -12.39 3.09 22.83
N ALA A 320 -11.40 3.29 21.94
CA ALA A 320 -10.04 2.81 22.13
C ALA A 320 -9.35 3.46 23.34
N PHE A 321 -9.46 4.78 23.49
CA PHE A 321 -8.66 5.55 24.45
C PHE A 321 -9.36 5.81 25.79
N THR A 322 -10.65 5.50 25.94
CA THR A 322 -11.38 5.71 27.21
C THR A 322 -10.81 4.87 28.36
N ALA A 323 -10.88 3.54 28.22
CA ALA A 323 -10.47 2.62 29.28
C ALA A 323 -8.99 2.20 29.16
N LYS A 324 -8.35 2.47 28.00
CA LYS A 324 -6.96 2.09 27.68
C LYS A 324 -6.65 0.61 27.96
N VAL A 325 -7.64 -0.27 27.73
CA VAL A 325 -7.46 -1.72 27.84
C VAL A 325 -6.62 -2.20 26.67
N SER A 326 -5.53 -2.93 26.95
CA SER A 326 -4.55 -3.35 25.95
C SER A 326 -5.16 -4.11 24.76
N SER A 327 -6.02 -5.09 25.03
CA SER A 327 -6.69 -5.88 23.97
C SER A 327 -7.61 -5.02 23.08
N VAL A 328 -8.27 -4.02 23.66
CA VAL A 328 -9.11 -3.07 22.91
C VAL A 328 -8.26 -2.16 22.04
N LEU A 329 -7.14 -1.66 22.56
CA LEU A 329 -6.19 -0.82 21.82
C LEU A 329 -5.57 -1.57 20.64
N VAL A 330 -5.13 -2.81 20.84
CA VAL A 330 -4.59 -3.66 19.78
C VAL A 330 -5.64 -3.92 18.70
N ASN A 331 -6.88 -4.24 19.09
CA ASN A 331 -7.97 -4.42 18.14
C ASN A 331 -8.37 -3.12 17.41
N ALA A 332 -8.15 -1.96 18.03
CA ALA A 332 -8.45 -0.66 17.43
C ALA A 332 -7.41 -0.20 16.39
N PHE A 333 -6.22 -0.81 16.36
CA PHE A 333 -5.14 -0.40 15.46
C PHE A 333 -5.57 -0.40 13.97
N GLY A 334 -6.07 -1.52 13.46
CA GLY A 334 -6.57 -1.62 12.09
C GLY A 334 -7.68 -0.62 11.76
N PRO A 335 -8.76 -0.55 12.57
CA PRO A 335 -9.76 0.50 12.49
C PRO A 335 -9.16 1.91 12.40
N ILE A 336 -8.34 2.34 13.38
CA ILE A 336 -7.78 3.70 13.43
C ILE A 336 -6.87 3.97 12.23
N ALA A 337 -6.03 3.01 11.84
CA ALA A 337 -5.14 3.14 10.69
C ALA A 337 -5.94 3.44 9.42
N PHE A 338 -7.06 2.77 9.19
CA PHE A 338 -7.95 3.00 8.04
C PHE A 338 -8.47 4.45 7.95
N PHE A 339 -8.73 5.13 9.09
CA PHE A 339 -9.21 6.52 9.10
C PHE A 339 -8.09 7.57 9.01
N THR A 340 -6.84 7.18 9.22
CA THR A 340 -5.73 8.12 9.46
C THR A 340 -4.70 8.15 8.34
N GLN A 341 -4.86 7.36 7.27
CA GLN A 341 -3.91 7.42 6.17
C GLN A 341 -4.18 8.64 5.30
N PRO A 342 -3.34 9.70 5.35
CA PRO A 342 -3.35 10.67 4.26
C PRO A 342 -3.03 9.92 2.96
N PRO A 343 -3.47 10.43 1.79
CA PRO A 343 -3.04 9.88 0.52
C PRO A 343 -1.51 9.76 0.53
N GLN A 344 -0.99 8.56 0.27
CA GLN A 344 0.44 8.32 0.15
C GLN A 344 0.72 7.65 -1.18
N VAL A 345 1.85 8.03 -1.76
CA VAL A 345 2.33 7.38 -2.96
C VAL A 345 2.66 5.92 -2.65
N GLY A 346 2.13 5.01 -3.45
CA GLY A 346 2.47 3.60 -3.37
C GLY A 346 3.96 3.35 -3.63
N VAL A 347 4.63 2.71 -2.68
CA VAL A 347 6.06 2.38 -2.78
C VAL A 347 6.27 0.86 -2.71
N VAL A 348 6.98 0.35 -3.72
CA VAL A 348 7.54 -0.99 -3.78
C VAL A 348 9.03 -0.91 -3.47
N ARG A 349 9.49 -1.74 -2.53
CA ARG A 349 10.91 -1.85 -2.14
C ARG A 349 11.38 -3.26 -2.47
N PRO A 350 11.97 -3.47 -3.65
CA PRO A 350 12.42 -4.80 -4.04
C PRO A 350 13.52 -5.31 -3.11
N SER A 351 13.53 -6.61 -2.88
CA SER A 351 14.62 -7.28 -2.19
C SER A 351 15.90 -7.21 -3.02
N ALA A 352 17.05 -7.40 -2.36
CA ALA A 352 18.35 -7.46 -3.04
C ALA A 352 18.39 -8.54 -4.15
N GLN A 353 17.61 -9.62 -4.00
CA GLN A 353 17.53 -10.69 -4.99
C GLN A 353 16.70 -10.28 -6.21
N GLU A 354 15.59 -9.56 -6.03
CA GLU A 354 14.79 -9.01 -7.13
C GLU A 354 15.57 -7.97 -7.93
N VAL A 355 16.29 -7.07 -7.25
CA VAL A 355 17.18 -6.09 -7.91
C VAL A 355 18.26 -6.81 -8.71
N LYS A 356 18.92 -7.82 -8.13
CA LYS A 356 19.95 -8.63 -8.82
C LYS A 356 19.39 -9.38 -10.03
N ASN A 357 18.16 -9.87 -9.93
CA ASN A 357 17.49 -10.61 -10.99
C ASN A 357 16.81 -9.71 -12.03
N TRP A 358 16.77 -8.39 -11.80
CA TRP A 358 16.03 -7.43 -12.62
C TRP A 358 14.55 -7.81 -12.79
N SER A 359 13.94 -8.38 -11.75
CA SER A 359 12.55 -8.82 -11.81
C SER A 359 11.93 -8.81 -10.42
N LEU A 360 10.76 -8.19 -10.31
CA LEU A 360 9.92 -8.27 -9.13
C LEU A 360 9.33 -9.66 -9.00
N ASP A 361 9.28 -10.15 -7.77
CA ASP A 361 8.52 -11.34 -7.46
C ASP A 361 7.01 -11.09 -7.56
N SER A 362 6.22 -12.16 -7.45
CA SER A 362 4.75 -12.06 -7.55
C SER A 362 4.12 -11.07 -6.57
N ARG A 363 4.71 -10.85 -5.39
CA ARG A 363 4.13 -10.01 -4.33
C ARG A 363 4.39 -8.54 -4.60
N ASN A 364 5.64 -8.20 -4.92
CA ASN A 364 5.99 -6.83 -5.28
C ASN A 364 5.35 -6.41 -6.60
N LEU A 365 5.19 -7.34 -7.55
CA LEU A 365 4.44 -7.09 -8.77
C LEU A 365 2.94 -6.88 -8.48
N GLU A 366 2.32 -7.73 -7.65
CA GLU A 366 0.92 -7.54 -7.22
C GLU A 366 0.72 -6.17 -6.53
N LYS A 367 1.63 -5.81 -5.62
CA LYS A 367 1.62 -4.50 -4.95
C LYS A 367 1.73 -3.35 -5.95
N ALA A 368 2.63 -3.47 -6.93
CA ALA A 368 2.75 -2.48 -8.01
C ALA A 368 1.45 -2.34 -8.80
N MET A 369 0.80 -3.46 -9.16
CA MET A 369 -0.48 -3.44 -9.87
C MET A 369 -1.59 -2.80 -9.06
N ARG A 370 -1.69 -3.11 -7.76
CA ARG A 370 -2.69 -2.48 -6.86
C ARG A 370 -2.56 -0.96 -6.86
N HIS A 371 -1.34 -0.43 -6.73
CA HIS A 371 -1.09 1.01 -6.77
C HIS A 371 -1.34 1.61 -8.16
N MET A 372 -0.97 0.92 -9.24
CA MET A 372 -1.29 1.39 -10.60
C MET A 372 -2.81 1.47 -10.84
N HIS A 373 -3.59 0.49 -10.39
CA HIS A 373 -5.05 0.53 -10.51
C HIS A 373 -5.68 1.58 -9.59
N ARG A 374 -5.33 1.59 -8.30
CA ARG A 374 -5.95 2.49 -7.31
C ARG A 374 -5.51 3.95 -7.48
N ASP A 375 -4.20 4.17 -7.56
CA ASP A 375 -3.57 5.49 -7.44
C ASP A 375 -3.13 6.05 -8.79
N GLY A 376 -3.00 5.20 -9.81
CA GLY A 376 -2.50 5.60 -11.13
C GLY A 376 -1.00 5.83 -11.16
N LEU A 377 -0.30 5.45 -10.08
CA LEU A 377 1.13 5.66 -9.91
C LEU A 377 1.71 4.67 -8.91
N VAL A 378 2.90 4.17 -9.22
CA VAL A 378 3.74 3.41 -8.27
C VAL A 378 5.19 3.89 -8.35
N VAL A 379 5.85 3.92 -7.20
CA VAL A 379 7.30 4.14 -7.08
C VAL A 379 7.98 2.84 -6.75
N VAL A 380 9.05 2.50 -7.46
CA VAL A 380 9.92 1.37 -7.15
C VAL A 380 11.29 1.92 -6.76
N GLU A 381 11.68 1.76 -5.49
CA GLU A 381 12.93 2.32 -4.97
C GLU A 381 14.15 1.47 -5.36
N ASP A 382 15.30 2.13 -5.56
CA ASP A 382 16.64 1.52 -5.66
C ASP A 382 16.79 0.42 -6.74
N VAL A 383 16.18 0.62 -7.91
CA VAL A 383 16.23 -0.32 -9.07
C VAL A 383 17.08 0.18 -10.25
N VAL A 384 17.64 1.39 -10.15
CA VAL A 384 18.56 1.95 -11.14
C VAL A 384 19.90 2.24 -10.47
N PRO A 385 21.03 1.70 -10.97
CA PRO A 385 22.35 1.99 -10.44
C PRO A 385 22.66 3.48 -10.44
N HIS A 386 23.18 3.98 -9.31
CA HIS A 386 23.45 5.41 -9.14
C HIS A 386 24.52 5.95 -10.09
N GLU A 387 25.48 5.11 -10.49
CA GLU A 387 26.58 5.47 -11.40
C GLU A 387 26.06 5.78 -12.80
N ASP A 388 25.16 4.94 -13.33
CA ASP A 388 24.50 5.15 -14.62
C ASP A 388 23.72 6.48 -14.63
N ILE A 389 23.02 6.76 -13.52
CA ILE A 389 22.30 8.02 -13.33
C ILE A 389 23.26 9.22 -13.33
N ASP A 390 24.40 9.13 -12.64
CA ASP A 390 25.36 10.25 -12.53
C ASP A 390 25.97 10.62 -13.89
N ILE A 391 26.28 9.63 -14.72
CA ILE A 391 26.80 9.83 -16.08
C ILE A 391 25.79 10.62 -16.92
N LEU A 392 24.53 10.17 -16.95
CA LEU A 392 23.47 10.82 -17.71
C LEU A 392 23.15 12.23 -17.15
N ASN A 393 23.03 12.36 -15.83
CA ASN A 393 22.69 13.61 -15.17
C ASN A 393 23.72 14.70 -15.45
N LYS A 394 25.01 14.36 -15.43
CA LYS A 394 26.09 15.31 -15.72
C LYS A 394 25.93 15.94 -17.11
N LYS A 395 25.62 15.11 -18.12
CA LYS A 395 25.39 15.59 -19.50
C LYS A 395 24.10 16.42 -19.60
N MET A 396 22.99 15.91 -19.06
CA MET A 396 21.69 16.59 -19.15
C MET A 396 21.61 17.89 -18.35
N ILE A 397 22.40 18.08 -17.29
CA ILE A 397 22.54 19.39 -16.63
C ILE A 397 23.25 20.39 -17.53
N GLY A 398 24.28 19.95 -18.27
CA GLY A 398 24.98 20.79 -19.26
C GLY A 398 24.04 21.23 -20.39
N ASP A 399 23.22 20.29 -20.87
CA ASP A 399 22.23 20.54 -21.92
C ASP A 399 21.13 21.50 -21.45
N ALA A 400 20.58 21.30 -20.24
CA ALA A 400 19.60 22.21 -19.65
C ALA A 400 20.14 23.64 -19.51
N ARG A 401 21.42 23.82 -19.14
CA ARG A 401 22.05 25.15 -19.08
C ARG A 401 22.21 25.78 -20.46
N THR A 402 22.51 24.96 -21.48
CA THR A 402 22.61 25.42 -22.87
C THR A 402 21.26 25.92 -23.37
N LEU A 403 20.20 25.14 -23.14
CA LEU A 403 18.82 25.52 -23.47
C LEU A 403 18.34 26.74 -22.69
N GLN A 404 18.69 26.85 -21.40
CA GLN A 404 18.36 28.04 -20.59
C GLN A 404 19.00 29.31 -21.16
N ALA A 405 20.23 29.21 -21.68
CA ALA A 405 20.94 30.34 -22.26
C ALA A 405 20.30 30.86 -23.55
N TRP A 406 19.40 30.10 -24.19
CA TRP A 406 18.65 30.54 -25.37
C TRP A 406 17.53 31.56 -25.04
N GLY A 407 17.29 31.84 -23.75
CA GLY A 407 16.29 32.82 -23.32
C GLY A 407 14.89 32.42 -23.81
N ASP A 408 14.10 33.36 -24.32
CA ASP A 408 12.70 33.13 -24.76
C ASP A 408 12.54 32.13 -25.91
N LYS A 409 13.63 31.74 -26.58
CA LYS A 409 13.62 30.69 -27.60
C LYS A 409 13.81 29.28 -27.01
N GLY A 410 14.07 29.18 -25.71
CA GLY A 410 14.23 27.91 -25.02
C GLY A 410 12.90 27.14 -24.91
N PRO A 411 12.97 25.80 -24.81
CA PRO A 411 11.79 24.93 -24.74
C PRO A 411 11.18 24.88 -23.35
N PHE A 412 10.38 25.90 -23.00
CA PHE A 412 9.77 25.99 -21.68
C PHE A 412 8.39 25.33 -21.59
N ASN A 413 8.20 24.50 -20.58
CA ASN A 413 6.91 23.89 -20.26
C ASN A 413 6.14 24.80 -19.29
N TYR A 414 5.13 25.51 -19.82
CA TYR A 414 4.28 26.52 -19.15
C TYR A 414 5.00 27.75 -18.58
N ASN A 415 6.19 27.62 -18.00
CA ASN A 415 6.98 28.69 -17.40
C ASN A 415 8.50 28.52 -17.60
N LYS A 416 9.26 29.63 -17.42
CA LYS A 416 10.72 29.68 -17.63
C LYS A 416 11.55 28.81 -16.66
N GLY A 417 10.92 28.31 -15.58
CA GLY A 417 11.55 27.46 -14.58
C GLY A 417 11.56 25.99 -14.94
N ASN A 418 10.83 25.56 -15.97
CA ASN A 418 10.79 24.16 -16.41
C ASN A 418 11.17 24.04 -17.89
N ILE A 419 12.31 23.41 -18.16
CA ILE A 419 12.85 23.19 -19.51
C ILE A 419 12.57 21.74 -19.94
N GLN A 420 11.90 21.57 -21.06
CA GLN A 420 11.85 20.28 -21.76
C GLN A 420 13.17 20.04 -22.48
N GLN A 421 13.77 18.88 -22.32
CA GLN A 421 14.97 18.51 -23.04
C GLN A 421 14.98 17.02 -23.37
N ASP A 422 15.44 16.65 -24.55
CA ASP A 422 15.58 15.24 -24.91
C ASP A 422 16.87 14.66 -24.32
N ALA A 423 16.83 13.37 -23.97
CA ALA A 423 18.03 12.66 -23.57
C ALA A 423 18.98 12.51 -24.78
N PRO A 424 20.32 12.54 -24.58
CA PRO A 424 21.27 12.37 -25.67
C PRO A 424 21.06 10.99 -26.35
N PRO A 425 20.69 10.96 -27.64
CA PRO A 425 20.21 9.73 -28.30
C PRO A 425 21.36 8.88 -28.85
N VAL A 426 22.41 8.66 -28.06
CA VAL A 426 23.64 7.98 -28.48
C VAL A 426 24.18 7.03 -27.40
N SER A 427 24.99 6.04 -27.83
CA SER A 427 25.48 4.94 -26.99
C SER A 427 26.23 5.37 -25.72
N GLU A 428 27.01 6.45 -25.79
CA GLU A 428 27.80 6.99 -24.67
C GLU A 428 26.96 7.36 -23.43
N TYR A 429 25.70 7.74 -23.62
CA TYR A 429 24.79 8.16 -22.54
C TYR A 429 23.62 7.20 -22.35
N PHE A 430 23.65 6.04 -23.01
CA PHE A 430 22.57 5.06 -22.96
C PHE A 430 22.92 3.90 -22.04
N SER A 431 22.23 3.82 -20.91
CA SER A 431 22.32 2.68 -20.00
C SER A 431 21.01 1.87 -20.04
N PRO A 432 21.02 0.56 -20.38
CA PRO A 432 19.81 -0.28 -20.37
C PRO A 432 19.07 -0.29 -19.03
N SER A 433 19.81 -0.12 -17.92
CA SER A 433 19.26 0.03 -16.56
C SER A 433 18.34 1.25 -16.40
N ILE A 434 18.48 2.27 -17.25
CA ILE A 434 17.66 3.48 -17.30
C ILE A 434 16.60 3.33 -18.39
N PHE A 435 17.02 3.16 -19.64
CA PHE A 435 16.14 3.33 -20.81
C PHE A 435 15.28 2.11 -21.13
N THR A 436 15.72 0.91 -20.74
CA THR A 436 15.02 -0.35 -21.02
C THR A 436 14.96 -1.19 -19.74
N ASN A 437 14.71 -0.54 -18.59
CA ASN A 437 14.76 -1.17 -17.29
C ASN A 437 13.76 -2.35 -17.21
N PRO A 438 14.21 -3.60 -16.97
CA PRO A 438 13.32 -4.76 -17.02
C PRO A 438 12.22 -4.75 -15.96
N ILE A 439 12.44 -4.13 -14.79
CA ILE A 439 11.40 -3.99 -13.74
C ILE A 439 10.31 -3.01 -14.19
N ALA A 440 10.67 -1.87 -14.79
CA ALA A 440 9.69 -0.96 -15.38
C ALA A 440 8.93 -1.62 -16.54
N THR A 441 9.63 -2.36 -17.40
CA THR A 441 9.02 -3.13 -18.49
C THR A 441 8.08 -4.22 -17.97
N GLN A 442 8.42 -4.89 -16.85
CA GLN A 442 7.57 -5.89 -16.20
C GLN A 442 6.25 -5.27 -15.71
N ILE A 443 6.32 -4.11 -15.04
CA ILE A 443 5.13 -3.37 -14.56
C ILE A 443 4.27 -2.92 -15.74
N THR A 444 4.87 -2.28 -16.74
CA THR A 444 4.12 -1.78 -17.91
C THR A 444 3.51 -2.91 -18.74
N THR A 445 4.20 -4.05 -18.85
CA THR A 445 3.69 -5.28 -19.48
C THR A 445 2.51 -5.86 -18.71
N ALA A 446 2.61 -5.94 -17.37
CA ALA A 446 1.54 -6.49 -16.55
C ALA A 446 0.26 -5.66 -16.64
N MET A 447 0.38 -4.33 -16.81
CA MET A 447 -0.78 -3.42 -16.91
C MET A 447 -1.39 -3.35 -18.32
N MET A 448 -0.57 -3.32 -19.38
CA MET A 448 -1.03 -3.00 -20.75
C MET A 448 -0.96 -4.18 -21.75
N GLY A 449 -0.41 -5.31 -21.33
CA GLY A 449 -0.15 -6.48 -22.18
C GLY A 449 1.30 -6.58 -22.66
N PRO A 450 1.66 -7.72 -23.31
CA PRO A 450 3.04 -8.04 -23.66
C PRO A 450 3.62 -7.13 -24.73
N ARG A 451 4.92 -6.80 -24.59
CA ARG A 451 5.69 -5.93 -25.50
C ARG A 451 5.08 -4.54 -25.74
N PRO A 452 4.94 -3.68 -24.70
CA PRO A 452 4.60 -2.27 -24.88
C PRO A 452 5.53 -1.57 -25.88
N LYS A 453 5.02 -0.56 -26.58
CA LYS A 453 5.77 0.27 -27.53
C LYS A 453 6.43 1.45 -26.82
N TRP A 454 7.75 1.57 -26.89
CA TRP A 454 8.45 2.76 -26.42
C TRP A 454 8.63 3.75 -27.57
N THR A 455 7.82 4.82 -27.58
CA THR A 455 7.77 5.78 -28.70
C THR A 455 8.13 7.22 -28.32
N PHE A 456 8.36 7.49 -27.04
CA PHE A 456 8.72 8.82 -26.53
C PHE A 456 9.83 8.74 -25.49
N CYS A 457 10.82 9.63 -25.60
CA CYS A 457 11.90 9.78 -24.64
C CYS A 457 12.33 11.24 -24.54
N SER A 458 11.98 11.90 -23.44
CA SER A 458 12.36 13.29 -23.15
C SER A 458 12.62 13.45 -21.65
N ALA A 459 12.79 14.67 -21.18
CA ALA A 459 12.99 14.99 -19.77
C ALA A 459 12.49 16.39 -19.44
N ASN A 460 12.10 16.56 -18.18
CA ASN A 460 11.78 17.87 -17.61
C ASN A 460 12.92 18.30 -16.68
N SER A 461 13.36 19.55 -16.80
CA SER A 461 14.43 20.11 -15.97
C SER A 461 13.90 21.30 -15.20
N ALA A 462 13.73 21.15 -13.88
CA ALA A 462 13.42 22.30 -13.04
C ALA A 462 14.70 23.07 -12.76
N MET A 463 14.75 24.26 -13.32
CA MET A 463 15.84 25.21 -13.16
C MET A 463 15.70 25.94 -11.83
N ALA A 464 16.84 26.31 -11.25
CA ALA A 464 16.86 27.16 -10.07
C ALA A 464 16.07 28.46 -10.32
N THR A 465 15.22 28.84 -9.38
CA THR A 465 14.56 30.14 -9.42
C THR A 465 15.62 31.23 -9.34
N LEU A 466 15.70 32.08 -10.37
CA LEU A 466 16.70 33.15 -10.43
C LEU A 466 16.54 34.13 -9.26
N PRO A 467 17.63 34.73 -8.74
CA PRO A 467 17.55 35.75 -7.70
C PRO A 467 16.59 36.89 -8.09
N GLY A 468 15.58 37.15 -7.25
CA GLY A 468 14.54 38.15 -7.50
C GLY A 468 13.37 37.68 -8.40
N GLY A 469 13.41 36.45 -8.92
CA GLY A 469 12.30 35.82 -9.64
C GLY A 469 11.27 35.20 -8.69
N THR A 470 10.00 35.20 -9.09
CA THR A 470 8.93 34.52 -8.35
C THR A 470 8.89 33.04 -8.72
N PRO A 471 8.95 32.10 -7.77
CA PRO A 471 8.72 30.68 -8.01
C PRO A 471 7.37 30.45 -8.72
N GLN A 472 7.37 29.79 -9.89
CA GLN A 472 6.14 29.53 -10.65
C GLN A 472 5.82 28.03 -10.67
N ARG A 473 4.64 27.69 -10.16
CA ARG A 473 4.02 26.37 -10.29
C ARG A 473 3.30 26.25 -11.65
N GLN A 474 3.35 25.08 -12.28
CA GLN A 474 2.55 24.81 -13.48
C GLN A 474 1.06 24.65 -13.11
N PRO A 475 0.11 24.93 -14.03
CA PRO A 475 -1.27 24.51 -13.82
C PRO A 475 -1.34 22.98 -13.64
N VAL A 476 -2.32 22.50 -12.86
CA VAL A 476 -2.59 21.05 -12.82
C VAL A 476 -3.07 20.63 -14.20
N HIS A 477 -2.48 19.57 -14.75
CA HIS A 477 -2.79 19.07 -16.09
C HIS A 477 -2.69 17.56 -16.18
N SER A 478 -3.28 17.02 -17.25
CA SER A 478 -3.08 15.67 -17.76
C SER A 478 -2.20 15.74 -19.01
N ASP A 479 -1.29 14.78 -19.20
CA ASP A 479 -0.52 14.66 -20.46
C ASP A 479 -1.37 14.08 -21.60
N ALA A 480 -2.55 13.53 -21.28
CA ALA A 480 -3.50 12.99 -22.23
C ALA A 480 -4.58 14.03 -22.59
N ASP A 481 -4.18 15.05 -23.36
CA ASP A 481 -5.03 16.17 -23.80
C ASP A 481 -5.75 15.91 -25.14
N PHE A 482 -5.93 14.64 -25.50
CA PHE A 482 -6.55 14.15 -26.73
C PHE A 482 -7.63 13.10 -26.43
N ALA A 483 -8.40 12.68 -27.44
CA ALA A 483 -9.42 11.66 -27.25
C ALA A 483 -8.75 10.30 -26.97
N HIS A 484 -8.98 9.74 -25.79
CA HIS A 484 -8.29 8.54 -25.32
C HIS A 484 -9.26 7.53 -24.65
N PRO A 485 -8.88 6.24 -24.56
CA PRO A 485 -9.65 5.25 -23.81
C PRO A 485 -9.76 5.56 -22.32
N ASP A 486 -10.76 4.97 -21.67
CA ASP A 486 -11.03 5.05 -20.23
C ASP A 486 -10.22 4.04 -19.40
N HIS A 487 -9.46 3.17 -20.04
CA HIS A 487 -8.57 2.18 -19.46
C HIS A 487 -7.11 2.44 -19.85
N PRO A 488 -6.12 1.84 -19.16
CA PRO A 488 -4.70 2.10 -19.41
C PRO A 488 -4.28 1.77 -20.85
N PHE A 489 -3.69 2.76 -21.53
CA PHE A 489 -3.18 2.64 -22.90
C PHE A 489 -1.77 3.23 -23.05
N ALA A 490 -1.33 4.05 -22.10
CA ALA A 490 -0.02 4.66 -22.07
C ALA A 490 0.42 4.88 -20.62
N LEU A 491 1.64 4.44 -20.31
CA LEU A 491 2.26 4.63 -19.00
C LEU A 491 3.57 5.39 -19.14
N VAL A 492 3.74 6.42 -18.32
CA VAL A 492 4.97 7.20 -18.23
C VAL A 492 5.91 6.55 -17.23
N VAL A 493 7.12 6.25 -17.68
CA VAL A 493 8.25 5.79 -16.86
C VAL A 493 9.14 7.00 -16.60
N ASN A 494 9.04 7.54 -15.40
CA ASN A 494 9.85 8.67 -14.94
C ASN A 494 11.05 8.19 -14.11
N ILE A 495 12.24 8.72 -14.42
CA ILE A 495 13.48 8.42 -13.69
C ILE A 495 14.09 9.73 -13.19
N PRO A 496 14.00 10.03 -11.88
CA PRO A 496 14.67 11.19 -11.31
C PRO A 496 16.18 10.99 -11.32
N LEU A 497 16.92 11.93 -11.90
CA LEU A 497 18.38 11.84 -12.00
C LEU A 497 19.12 12.32 -10.73
N VAL A 498 18.35 12.82 -9.77
CA VAL A 498 18.77 13.18 -8.41
C VAL A 498 17.60 12.88 -7.47
N THR A 499 17.82 12.79 -6.16
CA THR A 499 16.71 12.74 -5.21
C THR A 499 15.84 13.98 -5.36
N THR A 500 14.55 13.80 -5.60
CA THR A 500 13.60 14.91 -5.74
C THR A 500 12.90 15.14 -4.41
N THR A 501 12.78 16.40 -4.02
CA THR A 501 12.11 16.85 -2.79
C THR A 501 11.21 18.04 -3.11
N PRO A 502 10.24 18.39 -2.24
CA PRO A 502 9.42 19.58 -2.43
C PRO A 502 10.26 20.85 -2.67
N GLU A 503 11.40 20.98 -1.98
CA GLU A 503 12.28 22.15 -2.10
C GLU A 503 12.92 22.27 -3.49
N ASN A 504 13.29 21.14 -4.12
CA ASN A 504 13.90 21.11 -5.45
C ASN A 504 12.89 20.88 -6.60
N GLY A 505 11.60 20.99 -6.30
CA GLY A 505 10.52 20.92 -7.29
C GLY A 505 10.16 19.49 -7.69
N SER A 506 9.99 18.59 -6.72
CA SER A 506 9.29 17.31 -6.94
C SER A 506 7.89 17.56 -7.51
N THR A 507 7.48 16.73 -8.47
CA THR A 507 6.17 16.84 -9.11
C THR A 507 5.04 16.73 -8.08
N GLU A 508 4.07 17.63 -8.18
CA GLU A 508 2.82 17.51 -7.43
C GLU A 508 1.91 16.51 -8.12
N ILE A 509 1.32 15.58 -7.37
CA ILE A 509 0.56 14.44 -7.88
C ILE A 509 -0.82 14.39 -7.23
N TRP A 510 -1.83 14.08 -8.04
CA TRP A 510 -3.21 13.87 -7.60
C TRP A 510 -3.60 12.40 -7.82
N LEU A 511 -3.38 11.56 -6.80
CA LEU A 511 -3.60 10.11 -6.90
C LEU A 511 -5.05 9.79 -7.30
N GLY A 512 -5.24 8.72 -8.08
CA GLY A 512 -6.56 8.20 -8.49
C GLY A 512 -7.29 8.99 -9.58
N THR A 513 -6.73 10.11 -10.05
CA THR A 513 -7.35 10.97 -11.08
C THR A 513 -7.25 10.43 -12.50
N HIS A 514 -6.55 9.31 -12.70
CA HIS A 514 -6.54 8.58 -13.97
C HIS A 514 -7.86 7.83 -14.24
N HIS A 515 -8.70 7.64 -13.23
CA HIS A 515 -10.03 7.05 -13.35
C HIS A 515 -11.14 8.10 -13.34
N GLY A 516 -12.11 7.94 -14.23
CA GLY A 516 -13.36 8.72 -14.20
C GLY A 516 -13.28 10.13 -14.79
N PHE A 517 -12.15 10.51 -15.39
CA PHE A 517 -11.96 11.82 -16.03
C PHE A 517 -11.42 11.66 -17.45
N GLY A 518 -11.98 12.43 -18.40
CA GLY A 518 -11.52 12.51 -19.78
C GLY A 518 -11.26 13.95 -20.21
N LEU A 519 -11.42 14.22 -21.51
CA LEU A 519 -11.28 15.57 -22.08
C LEU A 519 -12.26 16.59 -21.49
N ASP A 520 -13.42 16.15 -21.02
CA ASP A 520 -14.44 16.97 -20.39
C ASP A 520 -13.99 17.59 -19.06
N ALA A 521 -13.01 16.98 -18.39
CA ALA A 521 -12.39 17.52 -17.18
C ALA A 521 -11.36 18.62 -17.46
N GLN A 522 -10.96 18.79 -18.72
CA GLN A 522 -9.88 19.67 -19.14
C GLN A 522 -10.41 20.99 -19.72
N GLU A 523 -9.52 21.99 -19.79
CA GLU A 523 -9.68 23.29 -20.41
C GLU A 523 -8.65 23.46 -21.53
N GLY A 524 -8.97 24.26 -22.55
CA GLY A 524 -8.13 24.47 -23.72
C GLY A 524 -8.26 23.35 -24.74
N ALA A 525 -8.20 23.71 -26.03
CA ALA A 525 -8.13 22.72 -27.10
C ALA A 525 -6.70 22.17 -27.24
N HIS A 526 -6.56 20.93 -27.73
CA HIS A 526 -5.27 20.33 -28.04
C HIS A 526 -4.41 21.27 -28.89
N GLY A 527 -3.17 21.53 -28.45
CA GLY A 527 -2.26 22.46 -29.10
C GLY A 527 -2.33 23.91 -28.61
N GLU A 528 -3.31 24.28 -27.79
CA GLU A 528 -3.36 25.60 -27.14
C GLU A 528 -2.44 25.67 -25.91
N ARG A 529 -2.09 26.88 -25.48
CA ARG A 529 -1.26 27.09 -24.27
C ARG A 529 -1.92 26.61 -22.98
N ALA A 530 -3.25 26.52 -22.97
CA ALA A 530 -4.03 26.01 -21.85
C ALA A 530 -4.31 24.50 -21.94
N SER A 531 -3.89 23.83 -23.02
CA SER A 531 -4.19 22.41 -23.25
C SER A 531 -3.76 21.54 -22.08
N GLY A 532 -4.55 20.51 -21.79
CA GLY A 532 -4.32 19.59 -20.68
C GLY A 532 -4.75 20.11 -19.31
N ARG A 533 -4.98 21.43 -19.15
CA ARG A 533 -5.25 22.05 -17.84
C ARG A 533 -6.56 21.53 -17.26
N ILE A 534 -6.56 21.16 -15.98
CA ILE A 534 -7.76 20.70 -15.28
C ILE A 534 -8.62 21.88 -14.82
N ARG A 535 -9.94 21.73 -14.95
CA ARG A 535 -10.94 22.70 -14.48
C ARG A 535 -10.86 22.91 -12.97
N GLU A 536 -10.84 24.17 -12.55
CA GLU A 536 -10.67 24.57 -11.13
C GLU A 536 -11.73 23.95 -10.20
N GLU A 537 -12.97 23.86 -10.65
CA GLU A 537 -14.07 23.27 -9.87
C GLU A 537 -13.81 21.78 -9.54
N LEU A 538 -13.26 21.02 -10.50
CA LEU A 538 -12.94 19.61 -10.29
C LEU A 538 -11.73 19.44 -9.37
N LEU A 539 -10.77 20.37 -9.40
CA LEU A 539 -9.65 20.38 -8.46
C LEU A 539 -10.13 20.56 -7.02
N ARG A 540 -11.08 21.47 -6.78
CA ARG A 540 -11.67 21.70 -5.45
C ARG A 540 -12.40 20.45 -4.95
N GLN A 541 -13.25 19.87 -5.80
CA GLN A 541 -13.96 18.62 -5.48
C GLN A 541 -12.98 17.47 -5.17
N ARG A 542 -11.91 17.36 -5.96
CA ARG A 542 -10.90 16.32 -5.73
C ARG A 542 -10.12 16.55 -4.44
N GLN A 543 -9.82 17.81 -4.09
CA GLN A 543 -9.06 18.15 -2.89
C GLN A 543 -9.80 17.77 -1.60
N GLU A 544 -11.13 17.77 -1.60
CA GLU A 544 -11.96 17.30 -0.49
C GLU A 544 -11.91 15.77 -0.30
N ILE A 545 -11.63 15.02 -1.37
CA ILE A 545 -11.59 13.55 -1.37
C ILE A 545 -10.16 13.02 -1.17
N SER A 546 -9.21 13.54 -1.95
CA SER A 546 -7.81 13.14 -1.95
C SER A 546 -6.97 14.36 -2.37
N PRO A 547 -6.45 15.16 -1.42
CA PRO A 547 -5.64 16.32 -1.72
C PRO A 547 -4.34 15.97 -2.46
N PRO A 548 -3.72 16.95 -3.16
CA PRO A 548 -2.46 16.74 -3.86
C PRO A 548 -1.30 16.45 -2.91
N LEU A 549 -0.30 15.75 -3.44
CA LEU A 549 0.93 15.37 -2.73
C LEU A 549 2.17 15.85 -3.49
N GLN A 550 3.24 16.16 -2.77
CA GLN A 550 4.59 16.32 -3.33
C GLN A 550 5.55 15.35 -2.63
N PRO A 551 5.71 14.13 -3.17
CA PRO A 551 6.52 13.11 -2.52
C PRO A 551 8.02 13.38 -2.66
N ILE A 552 8.78 12.91 -1.68
CA ILE A 552 10.23 12.73 -1.83
C ILE A 552 10.46 11.42 -2.60
N ILE A 553 11.16 11.49 -3.73
CA ILE A 553 11.55 10.32 -4.53
C ILE A 553 13.06 10.21 -4.52
N LYS A 554 13.59 9.10 -4.00
CA LYS A 554 15.03 8.86 -3.91
C LYS A 554 15.64 8.66 -5.30
N LYS A 555 16.87 9.16 -5.49
CA LYS A 555 17.72 8.74 -6.62
C LYS A 555 17.78 7.20 -6.67
N GLY A 556 17.81 6.64 -7.86
CA GLY A 556 17.78 5.18 -8.07
C GLY A 556 16.37 4.60 -8.19
N SER A 557 15.33 5.38 -7.88
CA SER A 557 13.94 4.95 -8.02
C SER A 557 13.44 5.11 -9.46
N ILE A 558 12.40 4.34 -9.80
CA ILE A 558 11.57 4.54 -10.99
C ILE A 558 10.15 4.89 -10.53
N VAL A 559 9.53 5.84 -11.20
CA VAL A 559 8.10 6.16 -11.05
C VAL A 559 7.39 5.68 -12.31
N VAL A 560 6.42 4.81 -12.17
CA VAL A 560 5.52 4.43 -13.28
C VAL A 560 4.17 5.06 -13.00
N ARG A 561 3.63 5.83 -13.94
CA ARG A 561 2.34 6.51 -13.79
C ARG A 561 1.49 6.43 -15.05
N ASP A 562 0.18 6.46 -14.88
CA ASP A 562 -0.77 6.60 -15.99
C ASP A 562 -0.60 7.97 -16.66
N LEU A 563 -0.61 7.99 -18.00
CA LEU A 563 -0.51 9.23 -18.78
C LEU A 563 -1.60 10.24 -18.41
N ARG A 564 -2.78 9.75 -17.99
CA ARG A 564 -3.94 10.56 -17.62
C ARG A 564 -3.88 11.16 -16.23
N LEU A 565 -2.93 10.73 -15.40
CA LEU A 565 -2.86 11.14 -14.00
C LEU A 565 -2.59 12.66 -13.90
N TRP A 566 -3.42 13.35 -13.12
CA TRP A 566 -3.27 14.79 -12.94
C TRP A 566 -2.03 15.12 -12.11
N HIS A 567 -1.26 16.09 -12.59
CA HIS A 567 -0.03 16.49 -11.93
C HIS A 567 0.33 17.94 -12.26
N ALA A 568 1.32 18.48 -11.55
CA ALA A 568 1.89 19.79 -11.83
C ALA A 568 3.40 19.83 -11.53
N GLY A 569 4.18 20.43 -12.43
CA GLY A 569 5.56 20.79 -12.15
C GLY A 569 5.64 21.90 -11.10
N MET A 570 6.44 21.64 -10.06
CA MET A 570 6.65 22.55 -8.94
C MET A 570 7.94 23.37 -9.11
N PRO A 571 7.98 24.60 -8.58
CA PRO A 571 9.18 25.42 -8.70
C PRO A 571 10.34 24.82 -7.90
N ASN A 572 11.54 24.97 -8.44
CA ASN A 572 12.77 24.60 -7.75
C ASN A 572 13.36 25.83 -7.04
N THR A 573 13.35 25.78 -5.71
CA THR A 573 13.86 26.85 -4.85
C THR A 573 15.33 26.67 -4.47
N THR A 574 15.93 25.56 -4.88
CA THR A 574 17.36 25.27 -4.69
C THR A 574 18.21 25.87 -5.81
N GLN A 575 19.53 25.81 -5.65
CA GLN A 575 20.50 26.26 -6.66
C GLN A 575 20.89 25.18 -7.67
N GLN A 576 20.42 23.94 -7.49
CA GLN A 576 20.80 22.81 -8.34
C GLN A 576 19.70 22.53 -9.36
N THR A 577 20.06 22.42 -10.64
CA THR A 577 19.13 21.93 -11.67
C THR A 577 18.72 20.50 -11.35
N ARG A 578 17.42 20.25 -11.30
CA ARG A 578 16.84 18.92 -11.08
C ARG A 578 16.36 18.41 -12.42
N VAL A 579 16.87 17.27 -12.89
CA VAL A 579 16.46 16.63 -14.15
C VAL A 579 15.64 15.37 -13.83
N MET A 580 14.53 15.19 -14.54
CA MET A 580 13.70 13.99 -14.46
C MET A 580 13.43 13.50 -15.88
N LEU A 581 13.93 12.31 -16.19
CA LEU A 581 13.66 11.62 -17.45
C LEU A 581 12.19 11.20 -17.51
N ALA A 582 11.61 11.19 -18.70
CA ALA A 582 10.26 10.77 -18.99
C ALA A 582 10.24 9.94 -20.28
N MET A 583 9.91 8.66 -20.16
CA MET A 583 9.69 7.75 -21.28
C MET A 583 8.22 7.33 -21.28
N ILE A 584 7.61 7.13 -22.44
CA ILE A 584 6.21 6.66 -22.51
C ILE A 584 6.19 5.31 -23.19
N HIS A 585 5.63 4.33 -22.48
CA HIS A 585 5.29 3.02 -23.01
C HIS A 585 3.81 3.02 -23.38
N PHE A 586 3.49 2.75 -24.64
CA PHE A 586 2.13 2.60 -25.13
C PHE A 586 1.74 1.12 -25.19
N ALA A 587 0.47 0.83 -24.97
CA ALA A 587 -0.05 -0.52 -25.16
C ALA A 587 0.19 -1.00 -26.61
N PRO A 588 0.46 -2.29 -26.84
CA PRO A 588 0.78 -2.81 -28.17
C PRO A 588 -0.31 -2.52 -29.20
N TRP A 589 -1.58 -2.57 -28.76
CA TRP A 589 -2.77 -2.34 -29.57
C TRP A 589 -3.07 -0.86 -29.84
N PHE A 590 -2.46 0.08 -29.10
CA PHE A 590 -2.73 1.50 -29.25
C PHE A 590 -1.99 2.05 -30.49
N ARG A 591 -2.71 2.67 -31.43
CA ARG A 591 -2.18 3.05 -32.76
C ARG A 591 -1.38 4.36 -32.75
N ASN A 592 -0.50 4.55 -31.76
CA ASN A 592 0.46 5.66 -31.75
C ASN A 592 1.53 5.45 -32.83
N ARG A 593 1.79 6.52 -33.60
CA ARG A 593 2.67 6.54 -34.79
C ARG A 593 4.08 7.07 -34.53
N MET A 594 4.33 7.60 -33.34
CA MET A 594 5.62 8.22 -33.03
C MET A 594 6.73 7.18 -33.07
N ARG A 595 7.92 7.65 -33.44
CA ARG A 595 9.15 6.86 -33.52
C ARG A 595 10.24 7.63 -32.79
N LEU A 596 11.13 6.91 -32.13
CA LEU A 596 12.31 7.51 -31.53
C LEU A 596 13.35 7.79 -32.62
N GLU A 597 14.05 8.90 -32.55
CA GLU A 597 15.18 9.14 -33.45
C GLU A 597 16.50 8.92 -32.68
N LEU A 598 17.19 7.81 -32.98
CA LEU A 598 18.36 7.32 -32.26
C LEU A 598 19.59 7.20 -33.18
N GLY A 599 20.78 7.37 -32.59
CA GLY A 599 22.04 7.13 -33.27
C GLY A 599 22.21 5.66 -33.66
N GLU A 600 22.75 5.40 -34.85
CA GLU A 600 23.05 4.03 -35.34
C GLU A 600 23.95 3.23 -34.38
N ASP A 601 24.73 3.90 -33.54
CA ASP A 601 25.58 3.29 -32.50
C ASP A 601 24.77 2.61 -31.37
N LEU A 602 23.48 2.90 -31.23
CA LEU A 602 22.57 2.23 -30.29
C LEU A 602 21.96 0.94 -30.85
N LYS A 603 21.96 0.75 -32.17
CA LYS A 603 21.32 -0.39 -32.81
C LYS A 603 21.87 -1.75 -32.32
N PRO A 604 23.19 -1.97 -32.21
CA PRO A 604 23.73 -3.23 -31.69
C PRO A 604 23.33 -3.50 -30.24
N ILE A 605 23.12 -2.46 -29.44
CA ILE A 605 22.71 -2.58 -28.03
C ILE A 605 21.26 -3.09 -27.97
N LEU A 606 20.34 -2.46 -28.70
CA LEU A 606 18.93 -2.88 -28.72
C LEU A 606 18.76 -4.27 -29.33
N GLU A 607 19.45 -4.57 -30.44
CA GLU A 607 19.42 -5.90 -31.07
C GLU A 607 20.01 -6.99 -30.15
N GLY A 608 21.06 -6.66 -29.38
CA GLY A 608 21.65 -7.55 -28.38
C GLY A 608 20.65 -7.87 -27.26
N LEU A 609 19.98 -6.85 -26.72
CA LEU A 609 18.95 -7.02 -25.69
C LEU A 609 17.76 -7.84 -26.19
N GLU A 610 17.32 -7.62 -27.44
CA GLU A 610 16.24 -8.39 -28.06
C GLU A 610 16.65 -9.86 -28.23
N LYS A 611 17.86 -10.13 -28.73
CA LYS A 611 18.39 -11.49 -28.90
C LYS A 611 18.51 -12.26 -27.57
N GLU A 612 18.82 -11.55 -26.49
CA GLU A 612 18.87 -12.11 -25.14
C GLU A 612 17.49 -12.24 -24.47
N GLY A 613 16.41 -11.75 -25.10
CA GLY A 613 15.07 -11.74 -24.53
C GLY A 613 14.91 -10.76 -23.36
N LYS A 614 15.79 -9.75 -23.25
CA LYS A 614 15.83 -8.78 -22.15
C LYS A 614 15.21 -7.42 -22.49
N LEU A 615 14.97 -7.13 -23.77
CA LEU A 615 14.41 -5.84 -24.17
C LEU A 615 12.95 -5.69 -23.73
N GLY A 616 12.11 -6.68 -24.04
CA GLY A 616 10.71 -6.74 -23.61
C GLY A 616 9.80 -5.61 -24.13
N LEU A 617 10.32 -4.76 -25.01
CA LEU A 617 9.65 -3.59 -25.59
C LEU A 617 9.71 -3.67 -27.11
N ASP A 618 8.70 -3.12 -27.78
CA ASP A 618 8.80 -2.75 -29.19
C ASP A 618 9.32 -1.30 -29.26
N VAL A 619 10.42 -1.08 -29.99
CA VAL A 619 11.11 0.21 -30.03
C VAL A 619 11.16 0.67 -31.49
N PRO A 620 10.11 1.36 -31.99
CA PRO A 620 10.12 1.92 -33.33
C PRO A 620 11.10 3.08 -33.39
N VAL A 621 12.15 2.91 -34.20
CA VAL A 621 13.26 3.88 -34.32
C VAL A 621 13.44 4.37 -35.76
N ASP A 622 13.69 5.66 -35.91
CA ASP A 622 14.29 6.28 -37.09
C ASP A 622 15.79 6.44 -36.82
N TRP A 623 16.60 5.63 -37.52
CA TRP A 623 18.04 5.59 -37.32
C TRP A 623 18.72 6.74 -38.08
N ALA A 624 19.63 7.44 -37.41
CA ALA A 624 20.46 8.48 -38.01
C ALA A 624 21.92 8.36 -37.55
N SER A 625 22.85 8.97 -38.30
CA SER A 625 24.26 8.95 -37.91
C SER A 625 24.45 9.61 -36.56
N ARG A 626 25.51 9.19 -35.84
CA ARG A 626 25.85 9.74 -34.53
C ARG A 626 25.98 11.27 -34.55
N GLU A 627 26.62 11.81 -35.58
CA GLU A 627 26.83 13.25 -35.75
C GLU A 627 25.49 13.97 -35.95
N ALA A 628 24.62 13.44 -36.82
CA ALA A 628 23.33 14.05 -37.13
C ALA A 628 22.42 14.14 -35.89
N VAL A 629 22.34 13.07 -35.09
CA VAL A 629 21.52 13.10 -33.88
C VAL A 629 22.09 14.02 -32.81
N LEU A 630 23.43 14.12 -32.68
CA LEU A 630 24.07 15.02 -31.71
C LEU A 630 23.92 16.50 -32.08
N GLU A 631 23.93 16.83 -33.37
CA GLU A 631 23.65 18.20 -33.85
C GLU A 631 22.16 18.57 -33.68
N GLY A 632 21.27 17.59 -33.82
CA GLY A 632 19.83 17.81 -33.90
C GLY A 632 19.06 17.75 -32.57
N TYR A 633 19.46 16.90 -31.61
CA TYR A 633 18.57 16.52 -30.49
C TYR A 633 18.13 17.67 -29.57
N LEU A 634 18.96 18.72 -29.40
CA LEU A 634 18.56 19.92 -28.63
C LEU A 634 17.72 20.91 -29.44
N ASN A 635 17.59 20.72 -30.74
CA ASN A 635 16.90 21.60 -31.68
C ASN A 635 15.58 20.99 -32.21
N ARG A 636 15.11 19.86 -31.67
CA ARG A 636 13.86 19.20 -32.08
C ARG A 636 12.63 20.00 -31.61
N GLY A 637 11.45 19.64 -32.12
CA GLY A 637 10.20 20.21 -31.61
C GLY A 637 9.98 19.81 -30.15
N PHE A 638 9.42 20.72 -29.35
CA PHE A 638 9.10 20.49 -27.93
C PHE A 638 7.61 20.73 -27.66
N GLY A 639 7.08 20.17 -26.56
CA GLY A 639 5.67 20.31 -26.17
C GLY A 639 4.71 19.75 -27.21
N ASN A 640 3.87 20.61 -27.79
CA ASN A 640 2.78 20.27 -28.71
C ASN A 640 3.25 19.73 -30.08
N SER A 641 4.56 19.56 -30.30
CA SER A 641 5.09 18.86 -31.46
C SER A 641 4.92 17.34 -31.39
N TYR A 642 4.71 16.78 -30.19
CA TYR A 642 4.46 15.36 -30.01
C TYR A 642 2.97 15.06 -30.10
N ASP A 643 2.62 14.08 -30.94
CA ASP A 643 1.26 13.62 -31.10
C ASP A 643 1.10 12.25 -30.42
N PHE A 644 0.55 12.29 -29.21
CA PHE A 644 0.27 11.10 -28.40
C PHE A 644 -1.03 10.40 -28.80
N SER A 645 -1.78 10.95 -29.75
CA SER A 645 -3.02 10.37 -30.23
C SER A 645 -2.79 9.08 -31.02
N GLN A 646 -3.90 8.46 -31.42
CA GLN A 646 -3.94 7.27 -32.25
C GLN A 646 -4.46 7.58 -33.66
N GLU A 647 -4.00 6.81 -34.64
CA GLU A 647 -4.58 6.84 -35.99
C GLU A 647 -6.06 6.44 -35.97
N ALA A 648 -6.85 7.03 -36.88
CA ALA A 648 -8.28 6.77 -37.02
C ALA A 648 -8.57 5.31 -37.37
#